data_AF-A0A1P8WMJ7-F1
#
_entry.id   AF-A0A1P8WMJ7-F1
#
_cell.length_a   1.000
_cell.length_b   1.000
_cell.length_c   1.000
_cell.angle_alpha   90.00
_cell.angle_beta   90.00
_cell.angle_gamma   90.00
#
_symmetry.space_group_name_H-M   'P 1'
#
loop_
_entity.id
_entity.type
_entity.pdbx_description
1 polymer ?
#
loop_
_entity_poly.entity_id
_entity_poly.type
_entity_poly.pdbx_seq_one_letter_code
_entity_poly.pdbx_strand_id
1 'polypeptide(L)'
;MQRSRKLSIRLVGQAFRKPFRVGEMAFRGSGLLGRRFLPLLIVVSAVSHIEAAVRPNVIVVITDDQGYGELSAHGNPVLSTPHLDRLASESIRLTDFHVAPMCTPTRGQLMTGVDALRNGAVNVSSGRTLLRRELPTLGNVFAEAGWSTGLFGKWHLGDTWPYRPQDRGFQESVWFPSSHIGSVPDQWQNDYFDDTYVHIGHRKVYSGYTTDVLFDEAMSWMKREAEAERPFVCCLATAAAHQPHYVPQKYLAPVRNALQAARNNLPSFASELTPDTEEQLIRFLAMCANIDENTGRLEQFLTEHKLRDNTVFVFLTDNGSTFGPRYFNANMKGGKTSLWEGGHRVPCFIRWPDGELRPSGDVSGLTQVQDLLPTLVDLAGLPNSSIDHCDGISLASVLRGTSEVADDRMLVINYSRMPFRAVRTLPTNRSIPRREGAAVLWKRWRLLEDKALYDLDADPLQANNVIEKHPAVVAAMRSHLNDWWDGVKQVAKEFQPSVVGHAMQNPVVLTACEWADVFVDQQAQVRRGDRKNGLWHIDVARAGDYAFTLSRWPEESGLKLRDGVAETQLTDGMLPAGPAWQIGSARIQVGSTKRRAKVQADATSVRFELSLPAGRTTLQTWFDDPDGKPISGAYYVSVECLKPVAPMKVILDTDMSGDCDDAGALAILHALADRGECELLATVVNRADLTNASAAATDAINTYYGRPRIPIGTDKIGPTALQRSSPFAVTLRDDFANDVGPDDEAPDALDVYMRVLGDQPDHSVTICSVGAFSNLAELCRAEPELVRAKVERLVVMGGAFPESTRPETNIATHREAAQFVADHWPGEIVWHGFEVGHALIVGKGLKLTSNRNPVRKAYELRPYAGRMAIDQGKPAYDLAAALFAVRGAEPEFWKTIEGGRVQVDDAGQTRWLSDQDGQHSYVQHVGAPSRLAAVIESLLVARPAKM
;
A
#
# COMPACT_ATOMS: atom_id res chain seq x y z
N MET A 1 44.92 7.88 40.80
CA MET A 1 46.24 7.36 41.21
C MET A 1 46.63 6.27 40.21
N GLN A 2 47.68 6.51 39.38
CA GLN A 2 48.42 5.57 38.49
C GLN A 2 47.59 4.60 37.60
N ARG A 3 47.65 4.58 36.26
CA ARG A 3 48.83 4.51 35.39
C ARG A 3 48.52 5.00 33.96
N SER A 4 49.55 5.59 33.36
CA SER A 4 49.70 6.01 31.97
C SER A 4 50.27 4.93 31.05
N ARG A 5 50.13 5.16 29.72
CA ARG A 5 50.98 4.81 28.55
C ARG A 5 50.30 3.86 27.56
N LYS A 6 50.06 4.24 26.30
CA LYS A 6 50.94 4.58 25.14
C LYS A 6 51.51 3.34 24.41
N LEU A 7 51.56 3.48 23.08
CA LEU A 7 52.23 2.66 22.03
C LEU A 7 51.43 1.45 21.53
N SER A 8 51.47 1.04 20.25
CA SER A 8 52.18 1.54 19.06
C SER A 8 51.73 0.74 17.84
N ILE A 9 51.59 1.44 16.71
CA ILE A 9 51.57 0.88 15.36
C ILE A 9 52.91 0.19 15.06
N ARG A 10 52.86 -1.01 14.48
CA ARG A 10 53.98 -1.58 13.70
C ARG A 10 53.43 -2.24 12.43
N LEU A 11 53.79 -1.63 11.30
CA LEU A 11 53.83 -2.22 9.97
C LEU A 11 54.85 -3.36 9.90
N VAL A 12 54.49 -4.43 9.20
CA VAL A 12 55.42 -5.21 8.35
C VAL A 12 54.64 -5.56 7.09
N GLY A 13 55.07 -5.02 5.95
CA GLY A 13 54.57 -5.41 4.63
C GLY A 13 55.33 -6.61 4.08
N GLN A 14 54.81 -7.20 3.01
CA GLN A 14 55.65 -7.67 1.91
C GLN A 14 54.84 -7.74 0.61
N ALA A 15 55.45 -7.14 -0.41
CA ALA A 15 54.96 -7.00 -1.76
C ALA A 15 55.32 -8.23 -2.61
N PHE A 16 54.44 -8.59 -3.55
CA PHE A 16 54.84 -9.28 -4.78
C PHE A 16 54.08 -8.67 -5.96
N ARG A 17 54.71 -7.69 -6.63
CA ARG A 17 54.50 -7.41 -8.05
C ARG A 17 55.57 -8.19 -8.82
N LYS A 18 55.18 -9.10 -9.71
CA LYS A 18 56.05 -9.57 -10.79
C LYS A 18 55.56 -9.00 -12.13
N PRO A 19 56.47 -8.47 -12.96
CA PRO A 19 56.15 -7.99 -14.30
C PRO A 19 56.23 -9.14 -15.31
N PHE A 20 55.28 -9.21 -16.24
CA PHE A 20 55.42 -10.05 -17.42
C PHE A 20 56.36 -9.33 -18.41
N ARG A 21 57.57 -9.88 -18.58
CA ARG A 21 58.48 -9.58 -19.68
C ARG A 21 58.11 -10.45 -20.87
N VAL A 22 57.83 -9.83 -22.01
CA VAL A 22 57.78 -10.51 -23.31
C VAL A 22 59.22 -10.72 -23.76
N GLY A 23 59.59 -11.99 -23.98
CA GLY A 23 60.89 -12.36 -24.52
C GLY A 23 60.92 -12.24 -26.04
N GLU A 24 61.94 -11.57 -26.56
CA GLU A 24 62.38 -11.74 -27.94
C GLU A 24 62.96 -13.14 -28.13
N MET A 25 62.53 -13.85 -29.17
CA MET A 25 63.26 -15.00 -29.70
C MET A 25 63.23 -15.00 -31.23
N ALA A 26 64.38 -14.58 -31.77
CA ALA A 26 65.08 -15.03 -32.98
C ALA A 26 64.29 -15.55 -34.21
N PHE A 27 64.46 -14.78 -35.29
CA PHE A 27 64.38 -15.22 -36.69
C PHE A 27 65.39 -16.35 -37.02
N ARG A 28 64.94 -17.39 -37.72
CA ARG A 28 65.64 -18.08 -38.84
C ARG A 28 64.80 -19.25 -39.37
N GLY A 29 64.55 -19.31 -40.69
CA GLY A 29 64.07 -20.53 -41.35
C GLY A 29 63.23 -20.36 -42.62
N SER A 30 63.89 -19.94 -43.70
CA SER A 30 63.66 -20.28 -45.12
C SER A 30 62.51 -21.23 -45.53
N GLY A 31 61.73 -20.83 -46.55
CA GLY A 31 60.92 -21.76 -47.36
C GLY A 31 59.92 -21.09 -48.31
N LEU A 32 60.15 -21.22 -49.61
CA LEU A 32 59.48 -20.51 -50.72
C LEU A 32 58.01 -20.91 -51.03
N LEU A 33 57.34 -19.96 -51.68
CA LEU A 33 56.23 -20.04 -52.67
C LEU A 33 54.78 -20.27 -52.20
N GLY A 34 53.93 -19.27 -52.48
CA GLY A 34 52.58 -19.54 -52.97
C GLY A 34 51.48 -18.51 -52.68
N ARG A 35 51.32 -17.56 -53.61
CA ARG A 35 50.03 -17.04 -54.12
C ARG A 35 49.20 -16.03 -53.28
N ARG A 36 48.90 -14.93 -54.00
CA ARG A 36 47.67 -14.10 -54.05
C ARG A 36 47.55 -12.93 -53.05
N PHE A 37 47.70 -11.72 -53.62
CA PHE A 37 47.23 -10.45 -53.06
C PHE A 37 45.69 -10.44 -52.96
N LEU A 38 45.17 -10.10 -51.78
CA LEU A 38 43.79 -9.68 -51.54
C LEU A 38 43.87 -8.44 -50.61
N PRO A 39 43.16 -7.34 -50.88
CA PRO A 39 43.30 -6.11 -50.09
C PRO A 39 42.67 -6.30 -48.70
N LEU A 40 43.39 -5.84 -47.68
CA LEU A 40 42.95 -5.83 -46.29
C LEU A 40 41.85 -4.76 -46.11
N LEU A 41 40.59 -5.19 -46.01
CA LEU A 41 39.51 -4.35 -45.50
C LEU A 41 39.76 -4.07 -44.01
N ILE A 42 40.05 -2.82 -43.66
CA ILE A 42 39.96 -2.33 -42.29
C ILE A 42 38.47 -2.16 -41.97
N VAL A 43 37.89 -3.16 -41.30
CA VAL A 43 36.58 -3.02 -40.66
C VAL A 43 36.80 -2.24 -39.37
N VAL A 44 36.55 -0.93 -39.41
CA VAL A 44 36.34 -0.14 -38.19
C VAL A 44 34.99 -0.60 -37.64
N SER A 45 35.02 -1.49 -36.64
CA SER A 45 33.85 -1.77 -35.82
C SER A 45 33.50 -0.49 -35.07
N ALA A 46 32.55 0.27 -35.60
CA ALA A 46 31.85 1.28 -34.85
C ALA A 46 31.13 0.56 -33.70
N VAL A 47 31.74 0.61 -32.51
CA VAL A 47 31.04 0.31 -31.27
C VAL A 47 30.04 1.44 -31.12
N SER A 48 28.81 1.21 -31.56
CA SER A 48 27.67 2.04 -31.22
C SER A 48 27.56 1.99 -29.70
N HIS A 49 28.12 2.99 -29.01
CA HIS A 49 27.73 3.27 -27.64
C HIS A 49 26.24 3.61 -27.72
N ILE A 50 25.40 2.64 -27.39
CA ILE A 50 24.03 2.91 -26.97
C ILE A 50 24.21 3.70 -25.67
N GLU A 51 24.19 5.03 -25.79
CA GLU A 51 24.13 5.92 -24.65
C GLU A 51 22.81 5.57 -23.93
N ALA A 52 22.93 4.90 -22.78
CA ALA A 52 21.77 4.55 -21.99
C ALA A 52 21.05 5.86 -21.65
N ALA A 53 19.78 5.98 -22.08
CA ALA A 53 18.99 7.19 -21.86
C ALA A 53 19.07 7.58 -20.38
N VAL A 54 19.51 8.81 -20.10
CA VAL A 54 19.71 9.29 -18.74
C VAL A 54 18.35 9.30 -18.04
N ARG A 55 18.23 8.53 -16.96
CA ARG A 55 17.00 8.43 -16.16
C ARG A 55 16.73 9.79 -15.49
N PRO A 56 15.52 10.36 -15.60
CA PRO A 56 15.24 11.65 -14.96
C PRO A 56 15.05 11.51 -13.45
N ASN A 57 15.35 12.57 -12.73
CA ASN A 57 14.81 12.75 -11.39
C ASN A 57 13.35 13.21 -11.48
N VAL A 58 12.57 12.95 -10.43
CA VAL A 58 11.19 13.41 -10.31
C VAL A 58 11.02 14.17 -9.00
N ILE A 59 10.46 15.36 -9.06
CA ILE A 59 10.11 16.15 -7.87
C ILE A 59 8.63 16.51 -7.97
N VAL A 60 7.87 16.15 -6.94
CA VAL A 60 6.47 16.53 -6.78
C VAL A 60 6.34 17.41 -5.54
N VAL A 61 6.06 18.70 -5.74
CA VAL A 61 5.74 19.64 -4.67
C VAL A 61 4.23 19.78 -4.58
N ILE A 62 3.65 19.37 -3.45
CA ILE A 62 2.21 19.49 -3.18
C ILE A 62 1.97 20.31 -1.92
N THR A 63 1.18 21.38 -2.05
CA THR A 63 0.81 22.24 -0.92
C THR A 63 -0.57 21.89 -0.37
N ASP A 64 -0.81 22.24 0.89
CA ASP A 64 -2.01 21.87 1.66
C ASP A 64 -2.92 23.10 1.81
N ASP A 65 -4.17 22.99 1.39
CA ASP A 65 -5.21 24.04 1.51
C ASP A 65 -4.99 25.37 0.78
N GLN A 66 -3.85 25.54 0.10
CA GLN A 66 -3.66 26.58 -0.89
C GLN A 66 -4.52 26.24 -2.12
N GLY A 67 -5.32 27.19 -2.61
CA GLY A 67 -6.13 26.97 -3.80
C GLY A 67 -5.53 27.60 -5.06
N TYR A 68 -6.35 27.66 -6.09
CA TYR A 68 -6.00 28.27 -7.38
C TYR A 68 -5.76 29.78 -7.29
N GLY A 69 -6.48 30.46 -6.40
CA GLY A 69 -6.41 31.92 -6.28
C GLY A 69 -5.14 32.41 -5.59
N GLU A 70 -4.47 31.60 -4.79
CA GLU A 70 -3.32 31.95 -3.95
C GLU A 70 -1.98 32.00 -4.71
N LEU A 71 -2.01 32.42 -5.97
CA LEU A 71 -0.85 32.63 -6.84
C LEU A 71 -0.99 33.99 -7.55
N SER A 72 0.05 34.84 -7.55
CA SER A 72 -0.02 36.11 -8.28
C SER A 72 -0.11 35.89 -9.79
N ALA A 73 0.45 34.81 -10.34
CA ALA A 73 0.26 34.39 -11.73
C ALA A 73 -1.21 34.16 -12.12
N HIS A 74 -2.09 33.88 -11.15
CA HIS A 74 -3.53 33.74 -11.36
C HIS A 74 -4.32 35.01 -11.01
N GLY A 75 -3.63 36.13 -10.84
CA GLY A 75 -4.23 37.45 -10.60
C GLY A 75 -4.53 37.76 -9.14
N ASN A 76 -3.91 37.07 -8.17
CA ASN A 76 -4.08 37.41 -6.76
C ASN A 76 -3.68 38.88 -6.52
N PRO A 77 -4.59 39.74 -6.00
CA PRO A 77 -4.29 41.15 -5.82
C PRO A 77 -3.55 41.47 -4.51
N VAL A 78 -3.36 40.48 -3.63
CA VAL A 78 -2.75 40.63 -2.29
C VAL A 78 -1.38 39.96 -2.23
N LEU A 79 -1.34 38.67 -2.52
CA LEU A 79 -0.15 37.85 -2.36
C LEU A 79 0.74 37.98 -3.59
N SER A 80 2.03 38.23 -3.37
CA SER A 80 3.07 38.16 -4.41
C SER A 80 3.82 36.84 -4.26
N THR A 81 3.86 36.04 -5.33
CA THR A 81 4.54 34.73 -5.39
C THR A 81 5.55 34.70 -6.53
N PRO A 82 6.61 35.54 -6.50
CA PRO A 82 7.53 35.70 -7.63
C PRO A 82 8.24 34.40 -8.05
N HIS A 83 8.50 33.48 -7.13
CA HIS A 83 9.18 32.22 -7.45
C HIS A 83 8.24 31.22 -8.12
N LEU A 84 7.01 31.09 -7.62
CA LEU A 84 5.96 30.29 -8.25
C LEU A 84 5.50 30.89 -9.58
N ASP A 85 5.48 32.22 -9.72
CA ASP A 85 5.17 32.89 -10.99
C ASP A 85 6.21 32.59 -12.05
N ARG A 86 7.50 32.61 -11.67
CA ARG A 86 8.59 32.19 -12.54
C ARG A 86 8.42 30.73 -12.94
N LEU A 87 8.18 29.85 -11.98
CA LEU A 87 7.93 28.42 -12.24
C LEU A 87 6.78 28.25 -13.23
N ALA A 88 5.66 28.93 -13.01
CA ALA A 88 4.49 28.90 -13.89
C ALA A 88 4.84 29.35 -15.32
N SER A 89 5.64 30.42 -15.48
CA SER A 89 6.05 30.93 -16.80
C SER A 89 6.96 29.96 -17.58
N GLU A 90 7.75 29.17 -16.86
CA GLU A 90 8.71 28.20 -17.40
C GLU A 90 8.12 26.79 -17.55
N SER A 91 6.84 26.59 -17.19
CA SER A 91 6.18 25.29 -17.15
C SER A 91 5.05 25.16 -18.16
N ILE A 92 4.71 23.92 -18.48
CA ILE A 92 3.39 23.57 -19.00
C ILE A 92 2.39 23.69 -17.85
N ARG A 93 1.25 24.34 -18.09
CA ARG A 93 0.20 24.59 -17.09
C ARG A 93 -1.07 23.86 -17.50
N LEU A 94 -1.50 22.88 -16.69
CA LEU A 94 -2.76 22.20 -16.91
C LEU A 94 -3.90 23.08 -16.38
N THR A 95 -4.63 23.73 -17.29
CA THR A 95 -5.55 24.82 -16.92
C THR A 95 -6.90 24.34 -16.40
N ASP A 96 -7.33 23.12 -16.73
CA ASP A 96 -8.55 22.46 -16.22
C ASP A 96 -8.16 21.14 -15.51
N PHE A 97 -7.28 21.28 -14.51
CA PHE A 97 -6.76 20.19 -13.69
C PHE A 97 -7.52 20.05 -12.38
N HIS A 98 -7.93 18.83 -12.07
CA HIS A 98 -8.84 18.54 -10.97
C HIS A 98 -8.31 17.51 -9.96
N VAL A 99 -8.69 17.75 -8.71
CA VAL A 99 -8.39 16.90 -7.55
C VAL A 99 -9.69 16.52 -6.85
N ALA A 100 -9.62 15.66 -5.83
CA ALA A 100 -10.72 15.61 -4.88
C ALA A 100 -10.69 16.88 -4.01
N PRO A 101 -11.84 17.41 -3.55
CA PRO A 101 -11.86 18.66 -2.79
C PRO A 101 -11.50 18.45 -1.31
N MET A 102 -10.54 17.56 -1.05
CA MET A 102 -10.07 17.15 0.27
C MET A 102 -8.72 16.43 0.18
N CYS A 103 -7.82 16.70 1.13
CA CYS A 103 -6.43 16.25 1.10
C CYS A 103 -6.23 14.73 0.99
N THR A 104 -6.79 13.90 1.87
CA THR A 104 -6.59 12.43 1.83
C THR A 104 -7.02 11.78 0.51
N PRO A 105 -8.24 12.01 -0.01
CA PRO A 105 -8.62 11.57 -1.35
C PRO A 105 -7.64 11.94 -2.46
N THR A 106 -7.21 13.20 -2.52
CA THR A 106 -6.26 13.67 -3.53
C THR A 106 -4.91 12.99 -3.40
N ARG A 107 -4.39 12.88 -2.17
CA ARG A 107 -3.11 12.23 -1.89
C ARG A 107 -3.15 10.75 -2.25
N GLY A 108 -4.25 10.07 -1.96
CA GLY A 108 -4.45 8.67 -2.36
C GLY A 108 -4.44 8.52 -3.89
N GLN A 109 -5.15 9.40 -4.60
CA GLN A 109 -5.18 9.41 -6.07
C GLN A 109 -3.81 9.73 -6.68
N LEU A 110 -3.08 10.70 -6.14
CA LEU A 110 -1.71 11.02 -6.57
C LEU A 110 -0.78 9.83 -6.41
N MET A 111 -0.84 9.18 -5.24
CA MET A 111 0.07 8.09 -4.91
C MET A 111 -0.25 6.83 -5.70
N THR A 112 -1.50 6.57 -6.07
CA THR A 112 -1.87 5.28 -6.69
C THR A 112 -2.32 5.37 -8.14
N GLY A 113 -2.60 6.56 -8.65
CA GLY A 113 -3.28 6.72 -9.95
C GLY A 113 -4.70 6.11 -9.98
N VAL A 114 -5.28 5.79 -8.82
CA VAL A 114 -6.58 5.12 -8.65
C VAL A 114 -7.56 6.05 -7.94
N ASP A 115 -8.82 6.04 -8.38
CA ASP A 115 -9.95 6.80 -7.81
C ASP A 115 -10.03 6.63 -6.29
N ALA A 116 -10.36 7.72 -5.57
CA ALA A 116 -10.38 7.72 -4.11
C ALA A 116 -11.29 6.62 -3.49
N LEU A 117 -12.46 6.35 -4.07
CA LEU A 117 -13.37 5.33 -3.57
C LEU A 117 -12.88 3.91 -3.89
N ARG A 118 -12.09 3.75 -4.95
CA ARG A 118 -11.41 2.48 -5.29
C ARG A 118 -10.16 2.25 -4.44
N ASN A 119 -9.39 3.29 -4.12
CA ASN A 119 -8.17 3.16 -3.32
C ASN A 119 -8.44 3.12 -1.80
N GLY A 120 -9.63 3.55 -1.36
CA GLY A 120 -10.10 3.46 0.03
C GLY A 120 -9.78 4.68 0.91
N ALA A 121 -8.87 5.56 0.48
CA ALA A 121 -8.50 6.78 1.18
C ALA A 121 -9.51 7.89 0.85
N VAL A 122 -10.72 7.83 1.44
CA VAL A 122 -11.86 8.68 1.03
C VAL A 122 -12.15 9.84 1.97
N ASN A 123 -11.49 9.93 3.13
CA ASN A 123 -11.75 10.95 4.14
C ASN A 123 -10.49 11.30 4.93
N VAL A 124 -10.45 12.48 5.57
CA VAL A 124 -9.30 12.96 6.37
C VAL A 124 -9.19 12.36 7.77
N SER A 125 -10.23 11.64 8.20
CA SER A 125 -10.34 11.01 9.51
C SER A 125 -11.49 9.99 9.45
N SER A 126 -12.01 9.62 10.61
CA SER A 126 -13.21 8.79 10.77
C SER A 126 -13.05 7.36 10.25
N GLY A 127 -11.84 6.79 10.37
CA GLY A 127 -11.53 5.42 9.95
C GLY A 127 -11.39 5.23 8.43
N ARG A 128 -11.32 6.32 7.65
CA ARG A 128 -11.32 6.27 6.18
C ARG A 128 -10.12 6.97 5.55
N THR A 129 -9.02 7.04 6.29
CA THR A 129 -7.76 7.62 5.83
C THR A 129 -6.84 6.60 5.17
N LEU A 130 -6.97 5.35 5.58
CA LEU A 130 -6.03 4.27 5.26
C LEU A 130 -6.15 3.84 3.80
N LEU A 131 -5.04 3.95 3.07
CA LEU A 131 -4.91 3.52 1.69
C LEU A 131 -4.85 1.99 1.59
N ARG A 132 -5.64 1.37 0.70
CA ARG A 132 -5.58 -0.08 0.43
C ARG A 132 -4.15 -0.57 0.25
N ARG A 133 -3.82 -1.65 0.94
CA ARG A 133 -2.43 -2.13 1.12
C ARG A 133 -1.91 -2.83 -0.13
N GLU A 134 -2.81 -3.41 -0.91
CA GLU A 134 -2.54 -4.11 -2.16
C GLU A 134 -2.07 -3.16 -3.29
N LEU A 135 -2.53 -1.90 -3.27
CA LEU A 135 -2.22 -0.93 -4.32
C LEU A 135 -0.78 -0.41 -4.21
N PRO A 136 0.00 -0.47 -5.31
CA PRO A 136 1.30 0.20 -5.36
C PRO A 136 1.12 1.69 -5.20
N THR A 137 2.02 2.32 -4.45
CA THR A 137 2.19 3.77 -4.50
C THR A 137 3.22 4.16 -5.55
N LEU A 138 3.28 5.44 -5.88
CA LEU A 138 4.35 6.09 -6.62
C LEU A 138 5.72 5.74 -6.03
N GLY A 139 5.85 5.73 -4.71
CA GLY A 139 7.06 5.26 -4.03
C GLY A 139 7.38 3.81 -4.38
N ASN A 140 6.41 2.88 -4.29
CA ASN A 140 6.65 1.48 -4.64
C ASN A 140 7.06 1.31 -6.11
N VAL A 141 6.34 1.93 -7.04
CA VAL A 141 6.58 1.80 -8.48
C VAL A 141 8.01 2.24 -8.86
N PHE A 142 8.45 3.38 -8.34
CA PHE A 142 9.78 3.90 -8.65
C PHE A 142 10.89 3.17 -7.89
N ALA A 143 10.67 2.78 -6.63
CA ALA A 143 11.62 1.97 -5.87
C ALA A 143 11.88 0.61 -6.55
N GLU A 144 10.83 -0.09 -6.99
CA GLU A 144 10.94 -1.36 -7.73
C GLU A 144 11.68 -1.22 -9.07
N ALA A 145 11.68 -0.01 -9.66
CA ALA A 145 12.41 0.34 -10.87
C ALA A 145 13.87 0.80 -10.64
N GLY A 146 14.28 0.93 -9.37
CA GLY A 146 15.65 1.30 -8.97
C GLY A 146 15.88 2.80 -8.77
N TRP A 147 14.83 3.60 -8.57
CA TRP A 147 14.97 4.98 -8.11
C TRP A 147 15.07 5.01 -6.58
N SER A 148 15.83 5.98 -6.06
CA SER A 148 15.73 6.38 -4.67
C SER A 148 14.44 7.17 -4.44
N THR A 149 13.71 6.92 -3.35
CA THR A 149 12.40 7.52 -3.10
C THR A 149 12.37 8.20 -1.73
N GLY A 150 11.97 9.47 -1.72
CA GLY A 150 11.94 10.32 -0.53
C GLY A 150 10.59 11.02 -0.36
N LEU A 151 10.07 11.04 0.87
CA LEU A 151 8.88 11.82 1.22
C LEU A 151 9.15 12.78 2.38
N PHE A 152 8.88 14.06 2.16
CA PHE A 152 9.13 15.13 3.13
C PHE A 152 7.83 15.90 3.40
N GLY A 153 7.23 15.66 4.55
CA GLY A 153 6.07 16.38 5.08
C GLY A 153 4.82 15.53 5.22
N LYS A 154 3.67 16.06 4.81
CA LYS A 154 2.36 15.46 5.05
C LYS A 154 2.15 14.19 4.20
N TRP A 155 1.94 13.07 4.88
CA TRP A 155 1.58 11.79 4.24
C TRP A 155 0.06 11.59 4.16
N HIS A 156 -0.58 11.47 5.33
CA HIS A 156 -2.03 11.41 5.51
C HIS A 156 -2.77 10.26 4.79
N LEU A 157 -2.09 9.12 4.63
CA LEU A 157 -2.63 7.87 4.05
C LEU A 157 -2.51 6.67 5.01
N GLY A 158 -2.34 6.97 6.30
CA GLY A 158 -2.17 6.04 7.41
C GLY A 158 -0.84 6.21 8.14
N ASP A 159 -0.86 5.98 9.45
CA ASP A 159 0.24 6.24 10.39
C ASP A 159 0.75 5.00 11.14
N THR A 160 0.14 3.85 10.86
CA THR A 160 0.51 2.53 11.40
C THR A 160 0.96 1.61 10.29
N TRP A 161 1.75 0.58 10.60
CA TRP A 161 2.17 -0.43 9.64
C TRP A 161 0.95 -1.14 9.04
N PRO A 162 0.95 -1.47 7.73
CA PRO A 162 1.96 -1.16 6.70
C PRO A 162 1.63 0.12 5.92
N TYR A 163 0.97 1.11 6.52
CA TYR A 163 0.47 2.30 5.83
C TYR A 163 1.43 3.51 5.89
N ARG A 164 2.53 3.45 6.65
CA ARG A 164 3.47 4.57 6.81
C ARG A 164 4.27 4.80 5.51
N PRO A 165 4.85 5.99 5.25
CA PRO A 165 5.63 6.24 4.03
C PRO A 165 6.69 5.17 3.75
N GLN A 166 7.45 4.77 4.77
CA GLN A 166 8.50 3.76 4.64
C GLN A 166 7.99 2.35 4.35
N ASP A 167 6.74 2.05 4.70
CA ASP A 167 6.08 0.79 4.33
C ASP A 167 5.47 0.87 2.92
N ARG A 168 5.31 2.08 2.39
CA ARG A 168 4.65 2.41 1.12
C ARG A 168 5.66 2.93 0.10
N GLY A 169 6.87 2.37 0.12
CA GLY A 169 7.87 2.52 -0.93
C GLY A 169 8.70 3.79 -0.89
N PHE A 170 8.67 4.58 0.19
CA PHE A 170 9.58 5.71 0.40
C PHE A 170 10.75 5.30 1.30
N GLN A 171 11.93 5.11 0.71
CA GLN A 171 13.12 4.65 1.45
C GLN A 171 13.67 5.71 2.40
N GLU A 172 13.49 6.99 2.07
CA GLU A 172 13.73 8.14 2.95
C GLU A 172 12.39 8.80 3.31
N SER A 173 12.20 9.19 4.57
CA SER A 173 11.02 9.97 4.92
C SER A 173 11.19 10.81 6.19
N VAL A 174 10.76 12.07 6.11
CA VAL A 174 10.58 12.98 7.26
C VAL A 174 9.15 13.50 7.22
N TRP A 175 8.29 13.05 8.13
CA TRP A 175 6.85 13.28 8.06
C TRP A 175 6.20 13.38 9.43
N PHE A 176 4.94 13.81 9.49
CA PHE A 176 4.14 13.80 10.71
C PHE A 176 2.84 12.99 10.48
N PRO A 177 2.33 12.30 11.52
CA PRO A 177 1.18 11.43 11.37
C PRO A 177 -0.13 12.21 11.24
N SER A 178 -1.09 11.63 10.51
CA SER A 178 -2.43 12.19 10.23
C SER A 178 -2.39 13.47 9.37
N SER A 179 -3.32 14.41 9.63
CA SER A 179 -3.79 15.40 8.68
C SER A 179 -3.05 16.74 8.72
N HIS A 180 -2.43 17.10 9.83
CA HIS A 180 -1.78 18.40 10.05
C HIS A 180 -0.98 18.38 11.36
N ILE A 181 -0.12 19.38 11.55
CA ILE A 181 0.55 19.62 12.82
C ILE A 181 -0.49 19.84 13.94
N GLY A 182 -0.34 19.13 15.05
CA GLY A 182 -1.31 19.11 16.15
C GLY A 182 -2.46 18.09 15.99
N SER A 183 -2.36 17.18 15.02
CA SER A 183 -3.27 16.03 14.92
C SER A 183 -3.15 15.10 16.12
N VAL A 184 -4.19 14.29 16.41
CA VAL A 184 -4.19 13.35 17.57
C VAL A 184 -2.93 12.47 17.66
N PRO A 185 -2.45 11.80 16.58
CA PRO A 185 -1.23 10.99 16.63
C PRO A 185 0.08 11.78 16.53
N ASP A 186 0.01 13.09 16.24
CA ASP A 186 1.19 13.94 16.19
C ASP A 186 1.86 14.05 17.57
N GLN A 187 3.10 14.52 17.62
CA GLN A 187 3.75 14.82 18.90
C GLN A 187 2.89 15.79 19.71
N TRP A 188 2.71 15.50 20.99
CA TRP A 188 1.99 16.41 21.88
C TRP A 188 2.60 17.82 21.85
N GLN A 189 1.77 18.81 21.50
CA GLN A 189 2.11 20.24 21.45
C GLN A 189 3.13 20.68 20.38
N ASN A 190 3.30 19.92 19.28
CA ASN A 190 3.92 20.50 18.09
C ASN A 190 3.16 21.78 17.67
N ASP A 191 3.87 22.82 17.25
CA ASP A 191 3.33 24.15 16.95
C ASP A 191 3.90 24.83 15.71
N TYR A 192 4.52 24.05 14.82
CA TYR A 192 5.31 24.44 13.66
C TYR A 192 6.77 24.85 13.92
N PHE A 193 7.20 24.99 15.18
CA PHE A 193 8.53 25.50 15.52
C PHE A 193 9.29 24.56 16.44
N ASP A 194 10.51 24.20 16.03
CA ASP A 194 11.38 23.29 16.80
C ASP A 194 10.71 21.94 17.15
N ASP A 195 9.87 21.47 16.21
CA ASP A 195 8.96 20.34 16.36
C ASP A 195 9.61 18.96 16.24
N THR A 196 8.86 17.94 16.65
CA THR A 196 9.24 16.53 16.46
C THR A 196 8.52 15.90 15.28
N TYR A 197 9.28 15.31 14.35
CA TYR A 197 8.76 14.57 13.19
C TYR A 197 9.24 13.12 13.19
N VAL A 198 8.59 12.27 12.39
CA VAL A 198 8.99 10.89 12.15
C VAL A 198 10.00 10.86 11.01
N HIS A 199 11.23 10.46 11.31
CA HIS A 199 12.30 10.15 10.35
C HIS A 199 12.44 8.63 10.26
N ILE A 200 12.05 8.02 9.13
CA ILE A 200 12.06 6.55 8.89
C ILE A 200 11.61 5.77 10.15
N GLY A 201 10.37 6.00 10.58
CA GLY A 201 9.77 5.30 11.72
C GLY A 201 10.22 5.75 13.12
N HIS A 202 11.17 6.67 13.25
CA HIS A 202 11.66 7.18 14.53
C HIS A 202 11.34 8.66 14.73
N ARG A 203 10.82 9.03 15.90
CA ARG A 203 10.61 10.45 16.24
C ARG A 203 11.95 11.15 16.46
N LYS A 204 12.14 12.30 15.82
CA LYS A 204 13.33 13.15 15.89
C LYS A 204 12.90 14.61 15.99
N VAL A 205 13.56 15.35 16.88
CA VAL A 205 13.40 16.81 17.03
C VAL A 205 14.18 17.50 15.92
N TYR A 206 13.57 18.51 15.30
CA TYR A 206 14.19 19.40 14.33
C TYR A 206 14.14 20.82 14.87
N SER A 207 15.03 21.69 14.40
CA SER A 207 14.98 23.11 14.76
C SER A 207 14.60 23.96 13.54
N GLY A 208 13.78 24.99 13.78
CA GLY A 208 13.24 25.86 12.74
C GLY A 208 11.76 25.64 12.45
N TYR A 209 11.27 26.36 11.44
CA TYR A 209 9.87 26.31 11.00
C TYR A 209 9.60 25.08 10.13
N THR A 210 8.48 24.39 10.32
CA THR A 210 8.15 23.12 9.64
C THR A 210 8.43 23.15 8.14
N THR A 211 7.90 24.14 7.42
CA THR A 211 8.05 24.20 5.95
C THR A 211 9.53 24.31 5.57
N ASP A 212 10.31 25.14 6.27
CA ASP A 212 11.73 25.32 6.00
C ASP A 212 12.50 24.02 6.26
N VAL A 213 12.23 23.35 7.39
CA VAL A 213 12.82 22.06 7.75
C VAL A 213 12.55 20.99 6.68
N LEU A 214 11.31 20.90 6.19
CA LEU A 214 10.94 19.90 5.18
C LEU A 214 11.68 20.13 3.85
N PHE A 215 11.82 21.38 3.42
CA PHE A 215 12.59 21.73 2.22
C PHE A 215 14.08 21.44 2.43
N ASP A 216 14.64 21.77 3.59
CA ASP A 216 16.06 21.55 3.89
C ASP A 216 16.42 20.06 3.95
N GLU A 217 15.60 19.23 4.58
CA GLU A 217 15.81 17.78 4.60
C GLU A 217 15.68 17.17 3.19
N ALA A 218 14.72 17.64 2.39
CA ALA A 218 14.57 17.20 1.01
C ALA A 218 15.79 17.56 0.14
N MET A 219 16.25 18.82 0.19
CA MET A 219 17.43 19.27 -0.57
C MET A 219 18.71 18.54 -0.11
N SER A 220 18.87 18.33 1.18
CA SER A 220 19.99 17.56 1.75
C SER A 220 20.01 16.11 1.24
N TRP A 221 18.85 15.45 1.21
CA TRP A 221 18.72 14.11 0.66
C TRP A 221 18.96 14.07 -0.85
N MET A 222 18.32 14.94 -1.64
CA MET A 222 18.52 15.02 -3.10
C MET A 222 19.98 15.24 -3.46
N LYS A 223 20.70 16.06 -2.70
CA LYS A 223 22.14 16.25 -2.87
C LYS A 223 22.92 14.95 -2.69
N ARG A 224 22.64 14.18 -1.64
CA ARG A 224 23.29 12.87 -1.40
C ARG A 224 23.01 11.88 -2.52
N GLU A 225 21.78 11.84 -3.04
CA GLU A 225 21.40 10.95 -4.14
C GLU A 225 22.10 11.35 -5.45
N ALA A 226 22.15 12.64 -5.74
CA ALA A 226 22.86 13.19 -6.88
C ALA A 226 24.37 12.91 -6.84
N GLU A 227 25.01 13.13 -5.68
CA GLU A 227 26.43 12.83 -5.47
C GLU A 227 26.76 11.33 -5.62
N ALA A 228 25.76 10.47 -5.43
CA ALA A 228 25.87 9.04 -5.61
C ALA A 228 25.38 8.53 -6.99
N GLU A 229 25.08 9.45 -7.91
CA GLU A 229 24.61 9.17 -9.28
C GLU A 229 23.35 8.28 -9.31
N ARG A 230 22.48 8.40 -8.29
CA ARG A 230 21.21 7.67 -8.24
C ARG A 230 20.07 8.57 -8.68
N PRO A 231 19.24 8.15 -9.65
CA PRO A 231 18.04 8.89 -9.97
C PRO A 231 17.06 8.81 -8.79
N PHE A 232 16.36 9.90 -8.51
CA PHE A 232 15.50 9.98 -7.34
C PHE A 232 14.09 10.48 -7.64
N VAL A 233 13.16 10.14 -6.74
CA VAL A 233 11.81 10.68 -6.68
C VAL A 233 11.60 11.34 -5.32
N CYS A 234 11.36 12.65 -5.32
CA CYS A 234 11.10 13.44 -4.12
C CYS A 234 9.63 13.89 -4.09
N CYS A 235 8.87 13.44 -3.10
CA CYS A 235 7.56 14.00 -2.77
C CYS A 235 7.69 14.99 -1.62
N LEU A 236 7.66 16.28 -1.93
CA LEU A 236 7.71 17.37 -0.96
C LEU A 236 6.29 17.88 -0.70
N ALA A 237 5.71 17.46 0.42
CA ALA A 237 4.30 17.66 0.72
C ALA A 237 4.16 18.58 1.94
N THR A 238 3.97 19.88 1.75
CA THR A 238 4.02 20.83 2.87
C THR A 238 2.86 20.62 3.86
N ALA A 239 3.10 20.95 5.13
CA ALA A 239 2.02 21.15 6.11
C ALA A 239 1.29 22.48 5.85
N ALA A 240 2.04 23.49 5.42
CA ALA A 240 1.51 24.77 5.02
C ALA A 240 0.67 24.67 3.74
N ALA A 241 -0.37 25.47 3.56
CA ALA A 241 -0.86 26.54 4.42
C ALA A 241 -2.04 26.09 5.31
N HIS A 242 -2.18 24.80 5.61
CA HIS A 242 -3.26 24.28 6.43
C HIS A 242 -3.19 24.79 7.88
N GLN A 243 -4.36 24.99 8.49
CA GLN A 243 -4.46 25.36 9.90
C GLN A 243 -3.78 24.33 10.84
N PRO A 244 -3.29 24.74 12.03
CA PRO A 244 -3.26 26.11 12.55
C PRO A 244 -2.28 27.01 11.77
N HIS A 245 -2.66 28.27 11.52
CA HIS A 245 -1.84 29.20 10.73
C HIS A 245 -0.75 29.88 11.59
N TYR A 246 0.16 29.05 12.11
CA TYR A 246 1.35 29.50 12.80
C TYR A 246 2.46 29.76 11.79
N VAL A 247 3.08 30.94 11.86
CA VAL A 247 3.97 31.42 10.81
C VAL A 247 5.02 32.40 11.37
N PRO A 248 6.27 32.40 10.86
CA PRO A 248 7.28 33.35 11.32
C PRO A 248 6.82 34.80 11.17
N GLN A 249 7.05 35.61 12.21
CA GLN A 249 6.60 37.00 12.28
C GLN A 249 7.06 37.87 11.10
N LYS A 250 8.19 37.51 10.46
CA LYS A 250 8.73 38.23 9.29
C LYS A 250 7.75 38.32 8.11
N TYR A 251 6.83 37.36 7.98
CA TYR A 251 5.88 37.31 6.87
C TYR A 251 4.58 38.10 7.13
N LEU A 252 4.23 38.37 8.39
CA LEU A 252 2.93 38.95 8.74
C LEU A 252 2.80 40.41 8.32
N ALA A 253 3.80 41.24 8.63
CA ALA A 253 3.73 42.68 8.33
C ALA A 253 3.65 42.97 6.81
N PRO A 254 4.47 42.33 5.94
CA PRO A 254 4.34 42.50 4.49
C PRO A 254 2.95 42.13 3.96
N VAL A 255 2.41 40.99 4.38
CA VAL A 255 1.09 40.52 3.92
C VAL A 255 -0.02 41.42 4.42
N ARG A 256 0.03 41.87 5.68
CA ARG A 256 -0.95 42.81 6.24
C ARG A 256 -0.97 44.12 5.44
N ASN A 257 0.20 44.67 5.12
CA ASN A 257 0.31 45.89 4.31
C ASN A 257 -0.24 45.69 2.89
N ALA A 258 0.07 44.55 2.26
CA ALA A 258 -0.42 44.21 0.92
C ALA A 258 -1.94 44.05 0.90
N LEU A 259 -2.51 43.37 1.91
CA LEU A 259 -3.95 43.20 2.05
C LEU A 259 -4.65 44.56 2.24
N GLN A 260 -4.08 45.43 3.07
CA GLN A 260 -4.60 46.79 3.28
C GLN A 260 -4.56 47.61 1.98
N ALA A 261 -3.48 47.52 1.20
CA ALA A 261 -3.36 48.21 -0.08
C ALA A 261 -4.35 47.69 -1.14
N ALA A 262 -4.63 46.38 -1.15
CA ALA A 262 -5.53 45.74 -2.10
C ALA A 262 -7.01 45.81 -1.70
N ARG A 263 -7.33 46.24 -0.47
CA ARG A 263 -8.69 46.20 0.14
C ARG A 263 -9.80 46.73 -0.76
N ASN A 264 -9.55 47.83 -1.47
CA ASN A 264 -10.55 48.47 -2.33
C ASN A 264 -10.75 47.78 -3.69
N ASN A 265 -9.84 46.88 -4.07
CA ASN A 265 -9.86 46.18 -5.35
C ASN A 265 -10.33 44.71 -5.21
N LEU A 266 -10.62 44.26 -3.99
CA LEU A 266 -11.04 42.88 -3.75
C LEU A 266 -12.55 42.71 -3.98
N PRO A 267 -12.97 41.76 -4.84
CA PRO A 267 -14.36 41.63 -5.28
C PRO A 267 -15.33 41.16 -4.18
N SER A 268 -14.84 40.49 -3.13
CA SER A 268 -15.68 39.84 -2.12
C SER A 268 -15.34 40.23 -0.67
N PHE A 269 -14.52 41.27 -0.48
CA PHE A 269 -13.80 41.51 0.78
C PHE A 269 -14.54 42.34 1.82
N ALA A 270 -15.67 42.98 1.48
CA ALA A 270 -16.24 44.05 2.32
C ALA A 270 -17.37 43.63 3.26
N SER A 271 -18.00 42.46 3.10
CA SER A 271 -19.21 42.10 3.88
C SER A 271 -19.06 40.94 4.87
N GLU A 272 -17.98 40.16 4.82
CA GLU A 272 -17.93 38.86 5.53
C GLU A 272 -16.75 38.65 6.51
N LEU A 273 -15.73 39.50 6.50
CA LEU A 273 -14.55 39.31 7.36
C LEU A 273 -14.68 40.06 8.69
N THR A 274 -14.70 39.31 9.80
CA THR A 274 -14.45 39.83 11.14
C THR A 274 -12.94 40.07 11.35
N PRO A 275 -12.53 40.88 12.35
CA PRO A 275 -11.11 41.08 12.67
C PRO A 275 -10.34 39.76 12.84
N ASP A 276 -10.95 38.78 13.50
CA ASP A 276 -10.34 37.46 13.69
C ASP A 276 -10.13 36.73 12.36
N THR A 277 -11.12 36.75 11.47
CA THR A 277 -10.99 36.11 10.15
C THR A 277 -10.05 36.84 9.21
N GLU A 278 -9.93 38.17 9.32
CA GLU A 278 -8.94 38.98 8.59
C GLU A 278 -7.51 38.64 9.06
N GLU A 279 -7.29 38.51 10.37
CA GLU A 279 -5.99 38.08 10.91
C GLU A 279 -5.64 36.63 10.50
N GLN A 280 -6.61 35.71 10.48
CA GLN A 280 -6.39 34.35 9.98
C GLN A 280 -6.07 34.32 8.48
N LEU A 281 -6.72 35.18 7.67
CA LEU A 281 -6.39 35.34 6.26
C LEU A 281 -4.96 35.84 6.08
N ILE A 282 -4.52 36.85 6.85
CA ILE A 282 -3.15 37.36 6.81
C ILE A 282 -2.16 36.24 7.12
N ARG A 283 -2.42 35.43 8.14
CA ARG A 283 -1.57 34.31 8.53
C ARG A 283 -1.50 33.21 7.46
N PHE A 284 -2.64 32.84 6.89
CA PHE A 284 -2.73 31.90 5.78
C PHE A 284 -1.91 32.37 4.56
N LEU A 285 -2.07 33.63 4.16
CA LEU A 285 -1.30 34.21 3.05
C LEU A 285 0.19 34.35 3.38
N ALA A 286 0.55 34.59 4.64
CA ALA A 286 1.94 34.60 5.10
C ALA A 286 2.59 33.21 5.02
N MET A 287 1.85 32.13 5.28
CA MET A 287 2.33 30.76 5.03
C MET A 287 2.53 30.52 3.53
N CYS A 288 1.63 31.02 2.68
CA CYS A 288 1.80 30.94 1.22
C CYS A 288 3.05 31.69 0.73
N ALA A 289 3.36 32.85 1.32
CA ALA A 289 4.61 33.59 1.02
C ALA A 289 5.87 32.79 1.42
N ASN A 290 5.82 32.04 2.53
CA ASN A 290 6.92 31.15 2.93
C ASN A 290 7.09 29.96 1.97
N ILE A 291 5.99 29.40 1.44
CA ILE A 291 6.04 28.35 0.41
C ILE A 291 6.73 28.89 -0.85
N ASP A 292 6.40 30.12 -1.27
CA ASP A 292 7.03 30.75 -2.43
C ASP A 292 8.54 30.95 -2.23
N GLU A 293 8.96 31.49 -1.06
CA GLU A 293 10.38 31.67 -0.72
C GLU A 293 11.14 30.32 -0.76
N ASN A 294 10.55 29.26 -0.21
CA ASN A 294 11.14 27.91 -0.24
C ASN A 294 11.18 27.29 -1.64
N THR A 295 10.18 27.57 -2.48
CA THR A 295 10.21 27.17 -3.89
C THR A 295 11.37 27.86 -4.63
N GLY A 296 11.63 29.13 -4.33
CA GLY A 296 12.80 29.86 -4.83
C GLY A 296 14.12 29.23 -4.40
N ARG A 297 14.25 28.86 -3.11
CA ARG A 297 15.42 28.14 -2.58
C ARG A 297 15.64 26.80 -3.29
N LEU A 298 14.57 26.03 -3.49
CA LEU A 298 14.63 24.76 -4.20
C LEU A 298 15.09 24.92 -5.66
N GLU A 299 14.54 25.89 -6.39
CA GLU A 299 14.97 26.17 -7.77
C GLU A 299 16.44 26.60 -7.86
N GLN A 300 16.89 27.42 -6.91
CA GLN A 300 18.30 27.79 -6.80
C GLN A 300 19.17 26.56 -6.55
N PHE A 301 18.81 25.72 -5.59
CA PHE A 301 19.51 24.46 -5.29
C PHE A 301 19.61 23.56 -6.53
N LEU A 302 18.50 23.34 -7.25
CA LEU A 302 18.49 22.50 -8.45
C LEU A 302 19.41 23.05 -9.55
N THR A 303 19.51 24.37 -9.66
CA THR A 303 20.41 25.04 -10.63
C THR A 303 21.87 24.88 -10.20
N GLU A 304 22.20 25.17 -8.95
CA GLU A 304 23.56 25.09 -8.41
C GLU A 304 24.13 23.66 -8.46
N HIS A 305 23.27 22.67 -8.24
CA HIS A 305 23.62 21.25 -8.28
C HIS A 305 23.46 20.60 -9.66
N LYS A 306 23.12 21.38 -10.70
CA LYS A 306 22.93 20.88 -12.09
C LYS A 306 21.89 19.76 -12.20
N LEU A 307 20.87 19.79 -11.35
CA LEU A 307 19.77 18.83 -11.36
C LEU A 307 18.59 19.33 -12.19
N ARG A 308 18.47 20.65 -12.35
CA ARG A 308 17.30 21.30 -12.95
C ARG A 308 16.92 20.77 -14.33
N ASP A 309 17.88 20.56 -15.21
CA ASP A 309 17.61 20.26 -16.63
C ASP A 309 17.09 18.84 -16.83
N ASN A 310 17.62 17.87 -16.06
CA ASN A 310 17.18 16.48 -16.05
C ASN A 310 16.29 16.12 -14.83
N THR A 311 15.32 17.00 -14.53
CA THR A 311 14.32 16.74 -13.49
C THR A 311 12.92 17.06 -14.01
N VAL A 312 12.01 16.09 -13.89
CA VAL A 312 10.56 16.32 -14.01
C VAL A 312 10.07 16.98 -12.73
N PHE A 313 9.79 18.28 -12.79
CA PHE A 313 9.28 19.06 -11.67
C PHE A 313 7.77 19.26 -11.83
N VAL A 314 7.01 18.82 -10.83
CA VAL A 314 5.55 18.97 -10.74
C VAL A 314 5.21 19.80 -9.51
N PHE A 315 4.49 20.91 -9.69
CA PHE A 315 3.86 21.67 -8.61
C PHE A 315 2.34 21.55 -8.69
N LEU A 316 1.68 21.27 -7.58
CA LEU A 316 0.21 21.26 -7.46
C LEU A 316 -0.25 21.60 -6.04
N THR A 317 -1.55 21.77 -5.84
CA THR A 317 -2.17 21.81 -4.50
C THR A 317 -3.14 20.65 -4.32
N ASP A 318 -3.41 20.25 -3.07
CA ASP A 318 -4.21 19.04 -2.80
C ASP A 318 -5.74 19.25 -2.84
N ASN A 319 -6.21 20.48 -2.71
CA ASN A 319 -7.61 20.85 -2.85
C ASN A 319 -7.77 22.36 -3.04
N GLY A 320 -9.01 22.78 -3.32
CA GLY A 320 -9.37 24.19 -3.36
C GLY A 320 -9.11 24.94 -2.05
N SER A 321 -9.10 26.27 -2.13
CA SER A 321 -8.71 27.14 -1.01
C SER A 321 -9.68 27.06 0.17
N THR A 322 -9.15 27.23 1.38
CA THR A 322 -9.94 27.46 2.60
C THR A 322 -10.37 28.92 2.78
N PHE A 323 -9.64 29.88 2.19
CA PHE A 323 -9.91 31.31 2.32
C PHE A 323 -10.35 31.99 1.03
N GLY A 324 -10.02 31.44 -0.14
CA GLY A 324 -10.30 32.02 -1.46
C GLY A 324 -11.70 32.62 -1.58
N PRO A 325 -12.79 31.88 -1.25
CA PRO A 325 -14.16 32.40 -1.31
C PRO A 325 -14.44 33.66 -0.48
N ARG A 326 -13.58 33.99 0.50
CA ARG A 326 -13.73 35.14 1.41
C ARG A 326 -12.97 36.39 0.94
N TYR A 327 -12.08 36.29 -0.06
CA TYR A 327 -11.34 37.44 -0.56
C TYR A 327 -11.13 37.39 -2.08
N PHE A 328 -10.45 36.36 -2.58
CA PHE A 328 -10.12 36.16 -3.99
C PHE A 328 -10.00 34.68 -4.32
N ASN A 329 -10.88 34.17 -5.21
CA ASN A 329 -10.92 32.76 -5.59
C ASN A 329 -10.80 32.56 -7.12
N ALA A 330 -10.11 33.47 -7.81
CA ALA A 330 -9.94 33.45 -9.26
C ALA A 330 -11.25 33.21 -10.04
N ASN A 331 -12.32 33.93 -9.67
CA ASN A 331 -13.67 33.83 -10.26
C ASN A 331 -14.32 32.43 -10.19
N MET A 332 -13.92 31.60 -9.22
CA MET A 332 -14.55 30.31 -8.97
C MET A 332 -15.42 30.32 -7.73
N LYS A 333 -16.48 29.52 -7.75
CA LYS A 333 -17.37 29.32 -6.59
C LYS A 333 -16.85 28.18 -5.72
N GLY A 334 -17.10 28.30 -4.41
CA GLY A 334 -16.76 27.29 -3.42
C GLY A 334 -15.27 27.17 -3.12
N GLY A 335 -14.94 26.33 -2.15
CA GLY A 335 -13.58 26.09 -1.67
C GLY A 335 -13.42 24.65 -1.23
N LYS A 336 -12.38 24.37 -0.42
CA LYS A 336 -12.17 23.06 0.21
C LYS A 336 -13.48 22.44 0.70
N THR A 337 -13.66 21.14 0.50
CA THR A 337 -14.85 20.33 0.83
C THR A 337 -16.10 20.60 0.00
N SER A 338 -16.01 21.33 -1.11
CA SER A 338 -17.15 21.58 -2.01
C SER A 338 -16.95 20.98 -3.41
N LEU A 339 -18.06 20.65 -4.09
CA LEU A 339 -18.06 20.14 -5.47
C LEU A 339 -18.12 21.26 -6.53
N TRP A 340 -17.98 22.51 -6.12
CA TRP A 340 -17.87 23.64 -7.03
C TRP A 340 -16.42 23.73 -7.57
N GLU A 341 -16.21 24.43 -8.69
CA GLU A 341 -14.90 24.56 -9.34
C GLU A 341 -13.79 24.95 -8.34
N GLY A 342 -14.06 25.91 -7.46
CA GLY A 342 -13.08 26.41 -6.49
C GLY A 342 -12.74 25.41 -5.38
N GLY A 343 -13.41 24.27 -5.30
CA GLY A 343 -13.10 23.18 -4.39
C GLY A 343 -12.17 22.11 -4.96
N HIS A 344 -12.22 21.86 -6.28
CA HIS A 344 -11.50 20.76 -6.91
C HIS A 344 -10.58 21.17 -8.07
N ARG A 345 -10.71 22.37 -8.64
CA ARG A 345 -9.77 22.89 -9.64
C ARG A 345 -8.59 23.56 -8.94
N VAL A 346 -7.39 23.12 -9.26
CA VAL A 346 -6.14 23.53 -8.60
C VAL A 346 -5.04 23.75 -9.64
N PRO A 347 -4.00 24.55 -9.34
CA PRO A 347 -2.87 24.73 -10.24
C PRO A 347 -2.15 23.38 -10.42
N CYS A 348 -1.65 23.14 -11.63
CA CYS A 348 -0.68 22.09 -11.89
C CYS A 348 0.33 22.56 -12.93
N PHE A 349 1.59 22.67 -12.50
CA PHE A 349 2.71 23.12 -13.34
C PHE A 349 3.70 21.98 -13.52
N ILE A 350 4.10 21.72 -14.76
CA ILE A 350 5.03 20.64 -15.12
C ILE A 350 6.17 21.21 -15.94
N ARG A 351 7.41 20.94 -15.53
CA ARG A 351 8.63 21.36 -16.23
C ARG A 351 9.63 20.21 -16.31
N TRP A 352 10.22 20.01 -17.48
CA TRP A 352 11.40 19.18 -17.68
C TRP A 352 12.19 19.67 -18.90
N PRO A 353 13.26 20.47 -18.73
CA PRO A 353 13.99 21.07 -19.84
C PRO A 353 14.57 20.06 -20.85
N ASP A 354 15.19 18.98 -20.37
CA ASP A 354 15.79 17.94 -21.22
C ASP A 354 14.75 16.89 -21.69
N GLY A 355 13.50 17.04 -21.29
CA GLY A 355 12.46 16.02 -21.47
C GLY A 355 11.80 15.97 -22.84
N GLU A 356 12.21 16.81 -23.78
CA GLU A 356 11.53 17.00 -25.08
C GLU A 356 10.01 17.26 -24.92
N LEU A 357 9.65 18.09 -23.93
CA LEU A 357 8.28 18.53 -23.74
C LEU A 357 7.91 19.64 -24.72
N ARG A 358 6.60 19.87 -24.93
CA ARG A 358 6.11 21.05 -25.65
C ARG A 358 6.56 22.34 -24.93
N PRO A 359 6.66 23.48 -25.64
CA PRO A 359 7.03 24.76 -25.01
C PRO A 359 6.13 25.10 -23.82
N SER A 360 6.68 25.87 -22.86
CA SER A 360 5.89 26.35 -21.72
C SER A 360 4.65 27.11 -22.19
N GLY A 361 3.53 26.91 -21.50
CA GLY A 361 2.24 27.28 -22.05
C GLY A 361 1.07 26.57 -21.39
N ASP A 362 -0.13 27.00 -21.74
CA ASP A 362 -1.36 26.41 -21.25
C ASP A 362 -1.71 25.16 -22.05
N VAL A 363 -2.13 24.12 -21.35
CA VAL A 363 -2.79 22.94 -21.92
C VAL A 363 -4.23 22.93 -21.40
N SER A 364 -5.19 22.86 -22.31
CA SER A 364 -6.61 22.79 -22.03
C SER A 364 -7.11 21.34 -21.98
N GLY A 365 -8.34 21.16 -21.51
CA GLY A 365 -9.00 19.86 -21.41
C GLY A 365 -8.94 19.28 -19.99
N LEU A 366 -9.90 18.40 -19.71
CA LEU A 366 -10.10 17.83 -18.38
C LEU A 366 -8.96 16.88 -18.02
N THR A 367 -8.19 17.26 -17.02
CA THR A 367 -7.10 16.45 -16.44
C THR A 367 -7.32 16.32 -14.94
N GLN A 368 -6.72 15.30 -14.33
CA GLN A 368 -6.91 15.04 -12.91
C GLN A 368 -5.69 14.43 -12.25
N VAL A 369 -5.60 14.54 -10.93
CA VAL A 369 -4.43 14.08 -10.14
C VAL A 369 -4.06 12.62 -10.33
N GLN A 370 -5.04 11.72 -10.55
CA GLN A 370 -4.75 10.31 -10.81
C GLN A 370 -4.05 10.07 -12.16
N ASP A 371 -4.01 11.07 -13.06
CA ASP A 371 -3.22 11.01 -14.30
C ASP A 371 -1.72 11.20 -14.05
N LEU A 372 -1.32 11.75 -12.90
CA LEU A 372 0.08 12.09 -12.66
C LEU A 372 0.97 10.87 -12.51
N LEU A 373 0.57 9.85 -11.74
CA LEU A 373 1.36 8.61 -11.62
C LEU A 373 1.62 7.95 -12.98
N PRO A 374 0.60 7.61 -13.81
CA PRO A 374 0.86 7.00 -15.11
C PRO A 374 1.66 7.91 -16.04
N THR A 375 1.48 9.24 -15.97
CA THR A 375 2.29 10.21 -16.73
C THR A 375 3.76 10.18 -16.33
N LEU A 376 4.06 10.16 -15.02
CA LEU A 376 5.43 10.15 -14.51
C LEU A 376 6.16 8.84 -14.85
N VAL A 377 5.46 7.72 -14.81
CA VAL A 377 5.99 6.40 -15.22
C VAL A 377 6.36 6.41 -16.70
N ASP A 378 5.48 6.92 -17.55
CA ASP A 378 5.70 7.03 -19.00
C ASP A 378 6.86 7.99 -19.33
N LEU A 379 6.87 9.19 -18.72
CA LEU A 379 7.98 10.14 -18.87
C LEU A 379 9.34 9.58 -18.41
N ALA A 380 9.35 8.73 -17.39
CA ALA A 380 10.55 8.05 -16.90
C ALA A 380 10.97 6.85 -17.76
N GLY A 381 10.21 6.49 -18.80
CA GLY A 381 10.50 5.34 -19.66
C GLY A 381 10.29 3.99 -18.98
N LEU A 382 9.46 3.94 -17.94
CA LEU A 382 9.10 2.71 -17.24
C LEU A 382 7.99 1.96 -18.02
N PRO A 383 7.93 0.61 -17.94
CA PRO A 383 6.97 -0.15 -18.71
C PRO A 383 5.53 0.10 -18.26
N ASN A 384 4.59 0.16 -19.22
CA ASN A 384 3.15 0.38 -18.94
C ASN A 384 2.56 -0.62 -17.94
N SER A 385 3.10 -1.83 -17.88
CA SER A 385 2.67 -2.86 -16.93
C SER A 385 2.85 -2.47 -15.46
N SER A 386 3.68 -1.46 -15.16
CA SER A 386 3.82 -0.86 -13.82
C SER A 386 2.57 -0.08 -13.39
N ILE A 387 1.67 0.27 -14.32
CA ILE A 387 0.51 1.15 -14.11
C ILE A 387 -0.81 0.54 -14.59
N ASP A 388 -0.87 -0.77 -14.88
CA ASP A 388 -2.11 -1.48 -15.29
C ASP A 388 -3.27 -1.35 -14.29
N HIS A 389 -2.94 -1.01 -13.04
CA HIS A 389 -3.91 -0.84 -11.95
C HIS A 389 -4.52 0.57 -11.89
N CYS A 390 -3.93 1.57 -12.58
CA CYS A 390 -4.36 2.96 -12.52
C CYS A 390 -5.70 3.18 -13.24
N ASP A 391 -6.53 4.06 -12.69
CA ASP A 391 -7.72 4.61 -13.37
C ASP A 391 -7.39 5.87 -14.18
N GLY A 392 -6.27 6.55 -13.88
CA GLY A 392 -5.77 7.69 -14.64
C GLY A 392 -5.17 7.30 -15.98
N ILE A 393 -4.99 8.30 -16.85
CA ILE A 393 -4.33 8.11 -18.16
C ILE A 393 -2.96 8.80 -18.16
N SER A 394 -1.99 8.25 -18.90
CA SER A 394 -0.75 8.98 -19.16
C SER A 394 -1.04 10.20 -20.04
N LEU A 395 -0.56 11.36 -19.60
CA LEU A 395 -0.56 12.60 -20.36
C LEU A 395 0.78 12.85 -21.05
N ALA A 396 1.72 11.90 -21.07
CA ALA A 396 3.05 12.13 -21.62
C ALA A 396 3.01 12.56 -23.10
N SER A 397 2.15 11.96 -23.93
CA SER A 397 1.96 12.37 -25.32
C SER A 397 1.38 13.79 -25.44
N VAL A 398 0.49 14.17 -24.52
CA VAL A 398 0.01 15.55 -24.41
C VAL A 398 1.18 16.45 -24.04
N LEU A 399 1.93 16.16 -23.00
CA LEU A 399 3.08 16.97 -22.57
C LEU A 399 4.19 17.05 -23.62
N ARG A 400 4.32 16.08 -24.52
CA ARG A 400 5.26 16.09 -25.67
C ARG A 400 4.73 16.83 -26.91
N GLY A 401 3.47 17.22 -26.94
CA GLY A 401 2.89 17.88 -28.12
C GLY A 401 2.44 16.93 -29.22
N THR A 402 2.37 15.62 -28.97
CA THR A 402 2.02 14.61 -29.98
C THR A 402 0.54 14.21 -29.94
N SER A 403 -0.18 14.60 -28.89
CA SER A 403 -1.63 14.48 -28.78
C SER A 403 -2.23 15.64 -27.99
N GLU A 404 -3.56 15.74 -27.99
CA GLU A 404 -4.30 16.63 -27.10
C GLU A 404 -5.11 15.82 -26.09
N VAL A 405 -5.56 16.47 -25.01
CA VAL A 405 -6.52 15.86 -24.08
C VAL A 405 -7.83 15.62 -24.84
N ALA A 406 -8.40 14.43 -24.72
CA ALA A 406 -9.61 14.08 -25.45
C ALA A 406 -10.80 14.98 -25.04
N ASP A 407 -11.42 15.63 -26.02
CA ASP A 407 -12.55 16.57 -25.81
C ASP A 407 -13.78 15.91 -25.18
N ASP A 408 -13.97 14.61 -25.39
CA ASP A 408 -15.12 13.85 -24.90
C ASP A 408 -14.89 13.24 -23.51
N ARG A 409 -13.70 13.41 -22.93
CA ARG A 409 -13.35 12.90 -21.60
C ARG A 409 -14.30 13.42 -20.53
N MET A 410 -14.77 12.50 -19.67
CA MET A 410 -15.56 12.81 -18.47
C MET A 410 -14.80 12.42 -17.22
N LEU A 411 -14.93 13.21 -16.15
CA LEU A 411 -14.37 12.92 -14.84
C LEU A 411 -15.48 12.80 -13.80
N VAL A 412 -15.27 11.96 -12.79
CA VAL A 412 -16.13 11.87 -11.61
C VAL A 412 -15.34 12.29 -10.38
N ILE A 413 -15.87 13.24 -9.61
CA ILE A 413 -15.30 13.70 -8.35
C ILE A 413 -16.22 13.26 -7.22
N ASN A 414 -15.74 12.34 -6.38
CA ASN A 414 -16.49 11.85 -5.21
C ASN A 414 -15.53 11.55 -4.05
N TYR A 415 -16.02 11.70 -2.82
CA TYR A 415 -15.28 11.49 -1.57
C TYR A 415 -16.26 11.35 -0.39
N SER A 416 -15.79 10.86 0.75
CA SER A 416 -16.60 10.78 1.97
C SER A 416 -16.75 12.15 2.62
N ARG A 417 -17.95 12.48 3.13
CA ARG A 417 -18.19 13.76 3.83
C ARG A 417 -17.90 13.65 5.33
N MET A 418 -17.39 14.74 5.90
CA MET A 418 -17.03 14.80 7.31
C MET A 418 -18.23 14.64 8.25
N PRO A 419 -18.18 13.70 9.22
CA PRO A 419 -19.26 13.46 10.16
C PRO A 419 -19.14 14.35 11.41
N PHE A 420 -18.94 15.68 11.24
CA PHE A 420 -18.59 16.60 12.34
C PHE A 420 -19.49 16.49 13.59
N ARG A 421 -20.80 16.30 13.39
CA ARG A 421 -21.81 16.20 14.47
C ARG A 421 -22.03 14.78 15.00
N ALA A 422 -21.45 13.75 14.35
CA ALA A 422 -21.60 12.38 14.81
C ALA A 422 -20.81 12.18 16.11
N VAL A 423 -21.50 11.67 17.13
CA VAL A 423 -20.89 11.29 18.42
C VAL A 423 -20.64 9.79 18.53
N ARG A 424 -21.16 9.01 17.57
CA ARG A 424 -21.00 7.56 17.43
C ARG A 424 -21.17 7.10 15.99
N THR A 425 -20.66 5.92 15.68
CA THR A 425 -20.87 5.22 14.41
C THR A 425 -22.36 4.94 14.18
N LEU A 426 -22.89 5.23 12.99
CA LEU A 426 -24.30 5.03 12.62
C LEU A 426 -24.42 4.50 11.18
N PRO A 427 -25.35 3.59 10.87
CA PRO A 427 -25.54 3.07 9.51
C PRO A 427 -25.93 4.11 8.45
N THR A 428 -26.43 5.27 8.87
CA THR A 428 -26.88 6.36 8.00
C THR A 428 -25.92 7.55 7.99
N ASN A 429 -24.68 7.36 8.43
CA ASN A 429 -23.71 8.45 8.56
C ASN A 429 -23.39 9.11 7.20
N ARG A 430 -23.14 10.41 7.23
CA ARG A 430 -22.79 11.23 6.06
C ARG A 430 -21.40 10.88 5.50
N SER A 431 -20.56 10.21 6.29
CA SER A 431 -19.27 9.64 5.88
C SER A 431 -19.38 8.40 5.01
N ILE A 432 -20.59 7.92 4.71
CA ILE A 432 -20.80 6.82 3.76
C ILE A 432 -20.96 7.45 2.36
N PRO A 433 -20.02 7.21 1.42
CA PRO A 433 -20.12 7.74 0.06
C PRO A 433 -21.40 7.26 -0.65
N ARG A 434 -21.90 8.09 -1.57
CA ARG A 434 -23.10 7.81 -2.36
C ARG A 434 -22.88 8.26 -3.80
N ARG A 435 -23.58 7.63 -4.74
CA ARG A 435 -23.67 8.05 -6.13
C ARG A 435 -24.04 9.53 -6.25
N GLU A 436 -25.06 9.96 -5.52
CA GLU A 436 -25.59 11.33 -5.51
C GLU A 436 -24.66 12.33 -4.80
N GLY A 437 -23.52 11.89 -4.26
CA GLY A 437 -22.50 12.74 -3.64
C GLY A 437 -21.38 13.18 -4.60
N ALA A 438 -21.53 12.90 -5.90
CA ALA A 438 -20.52 13.14 -6.92
C ALA A 438 -20.74 14.44 -7.71
N ALA A 439 -19.66 14.94 -8.32
CA ALA A 439 -19.73 15.80 -9.50
C ALA A 439 -19.30 15.01 -10.74
N VAL A 440 -19.93 15.27 -11.88
CA VAL A 440 -19.45 14.83 -13.19
C VAL A 440 -19.03 16.05 -13.99
N LEU A 441 -17.84 16.00 -14.57
CA LEU A 441 -17.25 17.07 -15.36
C LEU A 441 -17.19 16.60 -16.81
N TRP A 442 -17.65 17.43 -17.74
CA TRP A 442 -17.59 17.12 -19.17
C TRP A 442 -17.55 18.39 -20.01
N LYS A 443 -16.44 18.67 -20.68
CA LYS A 443 -16.25 19.93 -21.43
C LYS A 443 -16.55 21.13 -20.52
N ARG A 444 -17.41 22.07 -20.95
CA ARG A 444 -17.94 23.20 -20.17
C ARG A 444 -18.94 22.81 -19.06
N TRP A 445 -19.42 21.57 -19.04
CA TRP A 445 -20.54 21.15 -18.19
C TRP A 445 -20.07 20.63 -16.83
N ARG A 446 -20.82 20.99 -15.78
CA ARG A 446 -20.62 20.49 -14.40
C ARG A 446 -21.96 20.01 -13.85
N LEU A 447 -22.14 18.69 -13.74
CA LEU A 447 -23.32 18.07 -13.12
C LEU A 447 -23.00 17.79 -11.65
N LEU A 448 -23.63 18.50 -10.73
CA LEU A 448 -23.40 18.37 -9.29
C LEU A 448 -24.56 17.61 -8.62
N GLU A 449 -24.20 16.58 -7.85
CA GLU A 449 -25.11 15.78 -6.99
C GLU A 449 -26.33 15.20 -7.71
N ASP A 450 -26.24 15.03 -9.04
CA ASP A 450 -27.36 14.64 -9.90
C ASP A 450 -28.58 15.59 -9.83
N LYS A 451 -28.36 16.84 -9.43
CA LYS A 451 -29.42 17.84 -9.14
C LYS A 451 -29.29 19.15 -9.90
N ALA A 452 -28.07 19.54 -10.25
CA ALA A 452 -27.82 20.81 -10.93
C ALA A 452 -26.78 20.64 -12.03
N LEU A 453 -27.02 21.30 -13.16
CA LEU A 453 -26.08 21.36 -14.28
C LEU A 453 -25.67 22.82 -14.46
N TYR A 454 -24.37 23.06 -14.56
CA TYR A 454 -23.79 24.38 -14.83
C TYR A 454 -22.99 24.37 -16.12
N ASP A 455 -22.89 25.55 -16.70
CA ASP A 455 -22.28 25.83 -17.98
C ASP A 455 -21.16 26.87 -17.78
N LEU A 456 -19.91 26.41 -17.66
CA LEU A 456 -18.82 27.29 -17.26
C LEU A 456 -18.45 28.36 -18.29
N ASP A 457 -18.76 28.15 -19.57
CA ASP A 457 -18.48 29.14 -20.62
C ASP A 457 -19.36 30.39 -20.45
N ALA A 458 -20.60 30.20 -20.01
CA ALA A 458 -21.57 31.27 -19.80
C ALA A 458 -21.69 31.69 -18.32
N ASP A 459 -21.32 30.80 -17.39
CA ASP A 459 -21.55 30.92 -15.96
C ASP A 459 -20.37 30.32 -15.15
N PRO A 460 -19.18 30.96 -15.18
CA PRO A 460 -18.00 30.49 -14.46
C PRO A 460 -18.20 30.48 -12.93
N LEU A 461 -19.15 31.27 -12.41
CA LEU A 461 -19.52 31.31 -11.01
C LEU A 461 -20.56 30.25 -10.63
N GLN A 462 -21.04 29.44 -11.57
CA GLN A 462 -22.03 28.39 -11.34
C GLN A 462 -23.26 28.90 -10.56
N ALA A 463 -23.80 30.04 -10.98
CA ALA A 463 -24.95 30.71 -10.40
C ALA A 463 -26.29 30.22 -10.96
N ASN A 464 -26.32 29.74 -12.20
CA ASN A 464 -27.54 29.44 -12.95
C ASN A 464 -27.63 27.94 -13.26
N ASN A 465 -28.54 27.24 -12.57
CA ASN A 465 -28.82 25.83 -12.88
C ASN A 465 -29.59 25.72 -14.22
N VAL A 466 -29.01 25.00 -15.18
CA VAL A 466 -29.58 24.80 -16.53
C VAL A 466 -29.98 23.34 -16.80
N ILE A 467 -30.10 22.50 -15.76
CA ILE A 467 -30.36 21.06 -15.89
C ILE A 467 -31.59 20.73 -16.76
N GLU A 468 -32.69 21.46 -16.58
CA GLU A 468 -33.94 21.25 -17.33
C GLU A 468 -33.82 21.65 -18.82
N LYS A 469 -32.84 22.50 -19.17
CA LYS A 469 -32.65 23.01 -20.53
C LYS A 469 -31.77 22.09 -21.40
N HIS A 470 -31.03 21.16 -20.80
CA HIS A 470 -30.04 20.33 -21.49
C HIS A 470 -30.19 18.82 -21.18
N PRO A 471 -31.38 18.21 -21.39
CA PRO A 471 -31.64 16.84 -20.98
C PRO A 471 -30.71 15.79 -21.62
N ALA A 472 -30.25 16.01 -22.86
CA ALA A 472 -29.31 15.10 -23.52
C ALA A 472 -27.91 15.11 -22.86
N VAL A 473 -27.44 16.28 -22.43
CA VAL A 473 -26.16 16.43 -21.71
C VAL A 473 -26.26 15.72 -20.36
N VAL A 474 -27.35 15.96 -19.63
CA VAL A 474 -27.63 15.32 -18.34
C VAL A 474 -27.69 13.80 -18.48
N ALA A 475 -28.35 13.28 -19.51
CA ALA A 475 -28.45 11.84 -19.74
C ALA A 475 -27.08 11.19 -19.97
N ALA A 476 -26.20 11.82 -20.77
CA ALA A 476 -24.84 11.33 -20.99
C ALA A 476 -24.01 11.31 -19.70
N MET A 477 -24.03 12.41 -18.94
CA MET A 477 -23.28 12.51 -17.67
C MET A 477 -23.84 11.57 -16.59
N ARG A 478 -25.15 11.34 -16.56
CA ARG A 478 -25.79 10.34 -15.67
C ARG A 478 -25.39 8.92 -16.03
N SER A 479 -25.31 8.59 -17.31
CA SER A 479 -24.84 7.28 -17.75
C SER A 479 -23.43 7.03 -17.24
N HIS A 480 -22.52 7.98 -17.47
CA HIS A 480 -21.14 7.89 -16.99
C HIS A 480 -21.06 7.76 -15.46
N LEU A 481 -21.86 8.53 -14.71
CA LEU A 481 -21.94 8.42 -13.25
C LEU A 481 -22.43 7.03 -12.80
N ASN A 482 -23.41 6.45 -13.49
CA ASN A 482 -23.94 5.12 -13.17
C ASN A 482 -22.88 4.05 -13.40
N ASP A 483 -22.18 4.09 -14.54
CA ASP A 483 -21.14 3.13 -14.89
C ASP A 483 -19.98 3.20 -13.89
N TRP A 484 -19.54 4.42 -13.55
CA TRP A 484 -18.53 4.62 -12.51
C TRP A 484 -19.00 4.09 -11.16
N TRP A 485 -20.23 4.43 -10.73
CA TRP A 485 -20.76 4.01 -9.43
C TRP A 485 -20.91 2.50 -9.33
N ASP A 486 -21.38 1.83 -10.39
CA ASP A 486 -21.49 0.38 -10.44
C ASP A 486 -20.14 -0.31 -10.29
N GLY A 487 -19.07 0.33 -10.77
CA GLY A 487 -17.70 -0.13 -10.61
C GLY A 487 -17.09 0.04 -9.21
N VAL A 488 -17.65 0.90 -8.33
CA VAL A 488 -17.05 1.24 -7.02
C VAL A 488 -17.96 0.96 -5.82
N LYS A 489 -19.28 0.86 -6.00
CA LYS A 489 -20.29 0.82 -4.91
C LYS A 489 -20.09 -0.30 -3.88
N GLN A 490 -19.51 -1.44 -4.28
CA GLN A 490 -19.26 -2.57 -3.38
C GLN A 490 -18.15 -2.24 -2.38
N VAL A 491 -17.09 -1.62 -2.87
CA VAL A 491 -15.87 -1.40 -2.10
C VAL A 491 -15.84 -0.01 -1.42
N ALA A 492 -16.71 0.92 -1.85
CA ALA A 492 -16.81 2.28 -1.30
C ALA A 492 -17.22 2.36 0.19
N LYS A 493 -17.75 1.27 0.76
CA LYS A 493 -18.17 1.19 2.17
C LYS A 493 -17.16 0.46 3.06
N GLU A 494 -16.15 -0.15 2.47
CA GLU A 494 -15.20 -0.98 3.20
C GLU A 494 -14.23 -0.11 3.99
N PHE A 495 -14.10 -0.42 5.27
CA PHE A 495 -13.06 0.15 6.11
C PHE A 495 -11.77 -0.66 5.92
N GLN A 496 -10.66 0.04 5.75
CA GLN A 496 -9.36 -0.59 5.89
C GLN A 496 -9.03 -0.70 7.38
N PRO A 497 -8.56 -1.86 7.87
CA PRO A 497 -8.26 -2.03 9.29
C PRO A 497 -6.82 -1.63 9.62
N SER A 498 -6.59 -1.08 10.81
CA SER A 498 -5.24 -0.94 11.39
C SER A 498 -4.71 -2.32 11.78
N VAL A 499 -3.44 -2.61 11.50
CA VAL A 499 -2.86 -3.91 11.87
C VAL A 499 -2.30 -3.87 13.29
N VAL A 500 -2.59 -4.89 14.09
CA VAL A 500 -2.07 -5.05 15.46
C VAL A 500 -1.26 -6.34 15.59
N GLY A 501 -0.22 -6.33 16.43
CA GLY A 501 0.60 -7.52 16.73
C GLY A 501 1.61 -7.93 15.66
N HIS A 502 1.85 -7.09 14.65
CA HIS A 502 2.87 -7.35 13.64
C HIS A 502 4.26 -6.93 14.15
N ALA A 503 5.30 -7.72 13.84
CA ALA A 503 6.66 -7.48 14.35
C ALA A 503 7.27 -6.14 13.88
N MET A 504 6.86 -5.62 12.72
CA MET A 504 7.32 -4.32 12.19
C MET A 504 6.79 -3.12 12.97
N GLN A 505 5.77 -3.31 13.81
CA GLN A 505 5.26 -2.31 14.73
C GLN A 505 4.50 -2.97 15.88
N ASN A 506 5.23 -3.31 16.94
CA ASN A 506 4.67 -3.80 18.19
C ASN A 506 5.41 -3.14 19.37
N PRO A 507 4.73 -2.35 20.23
CA PRO A 507 3.30 -2.03 20.18
C PRO A 507 2.92 -1.10 19.02
N VAL A 508 1.63 -1.08 18.70
CA VAL A 508 1.01 -0.08 17.82
C VAL A 508 0.09 0.83 18.62
N VAL A 509 0.07 2.13 18.32
CA VAL A 509 -0.84 3.08 18.96
C VAL A 509 -1.98 3.41 18.00
N LEU A 510 -3.20 3.03 18.38
CA LEU A 510 -4.43 3.41 17.68
C LEU A 510 -4.96 4.72 18.27
N THR A 511 -5.39 5.63 17.40
CA THR A 511 -5.93 6.93 17.82
C THR A 511 -7.37 7.12 17.37
N ALA A 512 -8.07 8.06 17.99
CA ALA A 512 -9.44 8.42 17.62
C ALA A 512 -9.60 8.92 16.17
N CYS A 513 -8.50 9.24 15.46
CA CYS A 513 -8.54 9.54 14.02
C CYS A 513 -9.15 8.37 13.21
N GLU A 514 -8.88 7.12 13.65
CA GLU A 514 -9.34 5.91 12.97
C GLU A 514 -10.67 5.36 13.52
N TRP A 515 -11.40 6.17 14.30
CA TRP A 515 -12.76 5.83 14.71
C TRP A 515 -13.73 5.86 13.54
N ALA A 516 -14.35 4.71 13.24
CA ALA A 516 -15.33 4.57 12.19
C ALA A 516 -16.46 5.60 12.28
N ASP A 517 -16.55 6.47 11.28
CA ASP A 517 -17.61 7.47 11.09
C ASP A 517 -17.74 8.52 12.22
N VAL A 518 -16.70 8.72 13.03
CA VAL A 518 -16.65 9.71 14.10
C VAL A 518 -15.46 10.65 13.90
N PHE A 519 -15.67 11.95 14.08
CA PHE A 519 -14.62 12.94 13.85
C PHE A 519 -13.97 13.43 15.14
N VAL A 520 -12.74 12.96 15.39
CA VAL A 520 -11.78 13.49 16.36
C VAL A 520 -10.40 13.36 15.73
N ASP A 521 -9.85 14.46 15.22
CA ASP A 521 -8.56 14.45 14.51
C ASP A 521 -7.51 15.41 15.09
N GLN A 522 -7.91 16.27 16.03
CA GLN A 522 -7.05 17.29 16.64
C GLN A 522 -6.78 17.05 18.13
N GLN A 523 -5.56 17.36 18.57
CA GLN A 523 -5.22 17.45 19.99
C GLN A 523 -6.08 18.49 20.72
N ALA A 524 -6.47 19.58 20.06
CA ALA A 524 -7.38 20.57 20.64
C ALA A 524 -8.75 19.96 21.03
N GLN A 525 -9.26 18.98 20.27
CA GLN A 525 -10.48 18.24 20.62
C GLN A 525 -10.26 17.33 21.84
N VAL A 526 -9.11 16.66 21.91
CA VAL A 526 -8.69 15.85 23.07
C VAL A 526 -8.63 16.71 24.33
N ARG A 527 -8.02 17.91 24.25
CA ARG A 527 -7.93 18.89 25.35
C ARG A 527 -9.30 19.33 25.82
N ARG A 528 -10.16 19.80 24.92
CA ARG A 528 -11.55 20.18 25.25
C ARG A 528 -12.35 19.03 25.84
N GLY A 529 -11.97 17.80 25.52
CA GLY A 529 -12.65 16.60 25.99
C GLY A 529 -13.93 16.31 25.22
N ASP A 530 -13.87 16.44 23.89
CA ASP A 530 -14.99 16.16 22.97
C ASP A 530 -15.57 14.74 23.20
N ARG A 531 -16.72 14.66 23.88
CA ARG A 531 -17.36 13.40 24.30
C ARG A 531 -17.94 12.61 23.13
N LYS A 532 -17.10 11.82 22.47
CA LYS A 532 -17.45 10.99 21.29
C LYS A 532 -16.91 9.57 21.46
N ASN A 533 -17.43 8.63 20.68
CA ASN A 533 -16.99 7.24 20.75
C ASN A 533 -17.23 6.53 19.41
N GLY A 534 -16.16 6.08 18.76
CA GLY A 534 -16.25 5.18 17.61
C GLY A 534 -15.56 3.87 17.88
N LEU A 535 -15.74 2.92 16.96
CA LEU A 535 -14.99 1.67 16.93
C LEU A 535 -13.82 1.80 15.95
N TRP A 536 -12.77 1.02 16.19
CA TRP A 536 -11.73 0.76 15.21
C TRP A 536 -12.02 -0.54 14.48
N HIS A 537 -11.70 -0.56 13.19
CA HIS A 537 -11.49 -1.80 12.47
C HIS A 537 -10.03 -2.21 12.65
N ILE A 538 -9.78 -3.41 13.16
CA ILE A 538 -8.42 -3.93 13.37
C ILE A 538 -8.22 -5.26 12.66
N ASP A 539 -6.98 -5.55 12.31
CA ASP A 539 -6.52 -6.79 11.71
C ASP A 539 -5.44 -7.37 12.62
N VAL A 540 -5.76 -8.45 13.31
CA VAL A 540 -4.85 -9.11 14.25
C VAL A 540 -3.88 -9.94 13.44
N ALA A 541 -2.62 -9.51 13.35
CA ALA A 541 -1.64 -10.15 12.48
C ALA A 541 -1.38 -11.62 12.88
N ARG A 542 -1.38 -11.91 14.18
CA ARG A 542 -1.08 -13.23 14.75
C ARG A 542 -2.02 -13.57 15.88
N ALA A 543 -2.47 -14.81 15.96
CA ALA A 543 -3.13 -15.28 17.17
C ALA A 543 -2.17 -15.17 18.37
N GLY A 544 -2.68 -14.86 19.55
CA GLY A 544 -1.83 -14.73 20.74
C GLY A 544 -2.46 -13.93 21.87
N ASP A 545 -1.67 -13.69 22.89
CA ASP A 545 -2.04 -12.84 24.03
C ASP A 545 -1.65 -11.39 23.75
N TYR A 546 -2.60 -10.49 23.95
CA TYR A 546 -2.48 -9.06 23.67
C TYR A 546 -2.77 -8.22 24.90
N ALA A 547 -2.00 -7.16 25.08
CA ALA A 547 -2.34 -6.08 25.98
C ALA A 547 -2.91 -4.87 25.24
N PHE A 548 -3.97 -4.31 25.80
CA PHE A 548 -4.61 -3.07 25.38
C PHE A 548 -4.49 -2.04 26.49
N THR A 549 -3.70 -1.00 26.27
CA THR A 549 -3.49 0.09 27.22
C THR A 549 -4.26 1.32 26.74
N LEU A 550 -5.39 1.61 27.40
CA LEU A 550 -6.28 2.71 27.07
C LEU A 550 -5.85 3.98 27.78
N SER A 551 -5.73 5.10 27.05
CA SER A 551 -5.49 6.41 27.64
C SER A 551 -6.35 7.52 27.02
N ARG A 552 -6.56 8.57 27.81
CA ARG A 552 -7.16 9.84 27.35
C ARG A 552 -6.10 10.73 26.70
N TRP A 553 -4.92 10.80 27.32
CA TRP A 553 -3.81 11.63 26.88
C TRP A 553 -2.76 10.78 26.17
N PRO A 554 -1.99 11.36 25.24
CA PRO A 554 -0.85 10.67 24.67
C PRO A 554 0.21 10.42 25.76
N GLU A 555 0.99 9.35 25.63
CA GLU A 555 1.91 8.87 26.66
C GLU A 555 2.95 9.93 27.05
N GLU A 556 3.51 10.62 26.06
CA GLU A 556 4.53 11.66 26.22
C GLU A 556 4.06 12.87 27.05
N SER A 557 2.75 13.05 27.23
CA SER A 557 2.21 14.15 28.04
C SER A 557 2.41 13.95 29.55
N GLY A 558 2.58 12.70 30.00
CA GLY A 558 2.64 12.33 31.42
C GLY A 558 1.35 12.59 32.24
N LEU A 559 0.26 13.03 31.59
CA LEU A 559 -0.99 13.37 32.26
C LEU A 559 -1.78 12.14 32.69
N LYS A 560 -2.44 12.22 33.85
CA LYS A 560 -3.33 11.16 34.34
C LYS A 560 -4.66 11.21 33.61
N LEU A 561 -5.37 10.08 33.58
CA LEU A 561 -6.68 9.96 32.92
C LEU A 561 -7.69 11.02 33.39
N ARG A 562 -7.65 11.34 34.69
CA ARG A 562 -8.55 12.30 35.35
C ARG A 562 -8.10 13.74 35.25
N ASP A 563 -6.86 14.00 34.86
CA ASP A 563 -6.29 15.34 34.88
C ASP A 563 -7.00 16.26 33.87
N GLY A 564 -7.11 17.54 34.23
CA GLY A 564 -7.29 18.61 33.27
C GLY A 564 -5.93 19.03 32.72
N VAL A 565 -5.95 19.93 31.74
CA VAL A 565 -4.72 20.55 31.24
C VAL A 565 -4.90 22.07 31.27
N ALA A 566 -3.88 22.80 31.72
CA ALA A 566 -3.91 24.25 31.69
C ALA A 566 -3.86 24.76 30.24
N GLU A 567 -4.13 26.03 30.04
CA GLU A 567 -3.79 26.71 28.79
C GLU A 567 -2.27 26.65 28.55
N THR A 568 -1.85 26.51 27.29
CA THR A 568 -0.43 26.38 26.95
C THR A 568 -0.06 27.44 25.92
N GLN A 569 0.87 28.32 26.29
CA GLN A 569 1.46 29.31 25.38
C GLN A 569 2.37 28.59 24.38
N LEU A 570 2.13 28.81 23.09
CA LEU A 570 2.96 28.31 22.00
C LEU A 570 3.91 29.40 21.49
N THR A 571 4.80 29.04 20.56
CA THR A 571 5.67 29.96 19.82
C THR A 571 4.85 31.04 19.12
N ASP A 572 3.76 30.62 18.49
CA ASP A 572 2.79 31.49 17.84
C ASP A 572 1.38 30.98 18.18
N GLY A 573 0.59 31.78 18.88
CA GLY A 573 -0.74 31.38 19.36
C GLY A 573 -0.72 30.62 20.69
N MET A 574 -1.80 29.88 20.96
CA MET A 574 -2.07 29.30 22.28
C MET A 574 -3.01 28.10 22.18
N LEU A 575 -2.74 27.05 22.96
CA LEU A 575 -3.63 25.90 23.10
C LEU A 575 -4.58 26.09 24.27
N PRO A 576 -5.88 25.78 24.11
CA PRO A 576 -6.87 26.01 25.17
C PRO A 576 -6.65 25.07 26.36
N ALA A 577 -7.13 25.50 27.53
CA ALA A 577 -7.27 24.63 28.70
C ALA A 577 -8.30 23.51 28.45
N GLY A 578 -8.19 22.43 29.21
CA GLY A 578 -9.06 21.26 29.14
C GLY A 578 -9.53 20.80 30.52
N PRO A 579 -10.78 20.34 30.67
CA PRO A 579 -11.34 19.99 31.97
C PRO A 579 -10.78 18.67 32.51
N ALA A 580 -10.74 18.54 33.84
CA ALA A 580 -10.56 17.27 34.52
C ALA A 580 -11.79 16.37 34.32
N TRP A 581 -11.59 15.04 34.26
CA TRP A 581 -12.67 14.06 34.14
C TRP A 581 -12.80 13.22 35.41
N GLN A 582 -14.03 12.87 35.77
CA GLN A 582 -14.32 11.93 36.86
C GLN A 582 -14.47 10.53 36.26
N ILE A 583 -13.36 9.83 36.00
CA ILE A 583 -13.39 8.48 35.42
C ILE A 583 -13.41 7.44 36.53
N GLY A 584 -14.51 6.70 36.67
CA GLY A 584 -14.67 5.63 37.66
C GLY A 584 -14.22 4.26 37.15
N SER A 585 -14.47 3.95 35.87
CA SER A 585 -14.09 2.69 35.25
C SER A 585 -13.78 2.83 33.76
N ALA A 586 -13.06 1.87 33.20
CA ALA A 586 -12.83 1.74 31.77
C ALA A 586 -13.37 0.40 31.26
N ARG A 587 -13.77 0.36 29.99
CA ARG A 587 -14.23 -0.85 29.30
C ARG A 587 -13.58 -0.99 27.94
N ILE A 588 -13.42 -2.24 27.52
CA ILE A 588 -12.98 -2.63 26.20
C ILE A 588 -13.90 -3.72 25.65
N GLN A 589 -14.13 -3.68 24.33
CA GLN A 589 -14.75 -4.74 23.56
C GLN A 589 -13.88 -5.03 22.33
N VAL A 590 -13.44 -6.27 22.19
CA VAL A 590 -12.77 -6.77 20.97
C VAL A 590 -13.61 -7.91 20.40
N GLY A 591 -14.21 -7.70 19.23
CA GLY A 591 -15.23 -8.60 18.69
C GLY A 591 -16.38 -8.82 19.69
N SER A 592 -16.57 -10.07 20.12
CA SER A 592 -17.56 -10.45 21.14
C SER A 592 -17.06 -10.31 22.58
N THR A 593 -15.73 -10.23 22.79
CA THR A 593 -15.12 -10.24 24.12
C THR A 593 -15.18 -8.87 24.77
N LYS A 594 -15.74 -8.81 25.99
CA LYS A 594 -15.85 -7.58 26.79
C LYS A 594 -15.08 -7.69 28.10
N ARG A 595 -14.45 -6.60 28.53
CA ARG A 595 -13.83 -6.47 29.87
C ARG A 595 -14.11 -5.08 30.45
N ARG A 596 -14.05 -4.99 31.78
CA ARG A 596 -14.20 -3.75 32.57
C ARG A 596 -13.19 -3.75 33.70
N ALA A 597 -12.58 -2.61 33.99
CA ALA A 597 -11.71 -2.41 35.14
C ALA A 597 -12.01 -1.08 35.84
N LYS A 598 -11.80 -1.02 37.15
CA LYS A 598 -11.87 0.25 37.91
C LYS A 598 -10.63 1.09 37.60
N VAL A 599 -10.81 2.41 37.54
CA VAL A 599 -9.71 3.36 37.31
C VAL A 599 -9.23 3.95 38.64
N GLN A 600 -7.95 3.79 38.94
CA GLN A 600 -7.33 4.42 40.11
C GLN A 600 -7.16 5.94 39.89
N ALA A 601 -7.13 6.72 40.96
CA ALA A 601 -7.11 8.18 40.87
C ALA A 601 -5.84 8.73 40.20
N ASP A 602 -4.73 8.05 40.35
CA ASP A 602 -3.41 8.41 39.82
C ASP A 602 -3.05 7.70 38.50
N ALA A 603 -3.97 6.91 37.94
CA ALA A 603 -3.74 6.15 36.72
C ALA A 603 -3.57 7.06 35.49
N THR A 604 -2.50 6.84 34.72
CA THR A 604 -2.27 7.44 33.39
C THR A 604 -2.95 6.64 32.28
N SER A 605 -3.18 5.35 32.50
CA SER A 605 -3.83 4.45 31.57
C SER A 605 -4.53 3.29 32.28
N VAL A 606 -5.29 2.49 31.53
CA VAL A 606 -5.87 1.21 31.99
C VAL A 606 -5.48 0.11 31.03
N ARG A 607 -4.87 -0.97 31.54
CA ARG A 607 -4.42 -2.11 30.75
C ARG A 607 -5.41 -3.28 30.84
N PHE A 608 -5.70 -3.92 29.72
CA PHE A 608 -6.46 -5.17 29.62
C PHE A 608 -5.64 -6.20 28.86
N GLU A 609 -5.69 -7.46 29.29
CA GLU A 609 -5.06 -8.58 28.57
C GLU A 609 -6.13 -9.52 28.02
N LEU A 610 -5.98 -9.89 26.75
CA LEU A 610 -6.95 -10.66 25.97
C LEU A 610 -6.20 -11.59 25.01
N SER A 611 -6.62 -12.85 24.94
CA SER A 611 -6.20 -13.75 23.86
C SER A 611 -7.07 -13.51 22.62
N LEU A 612 -6.45 -13.34 21.46
CA LEU A 612 -7.13 -13.05 20.21
C LEU A 612 -6.74 -14.08 19.12
N PRO A 613 -7.68 -14.51 18.27
CA PRO A 613 -7.34 -15.18 17.03
C PRO A 613 -6.75 -14.17 16.02
N ALA A 614 -6.05 -14.68 15.00
CA ALA A 614 -5.62 -13.86 13.87
C ALA A 614 -6.84 -13.41 13.03
N GLY A 615 -6.67 -12.32 12.27
CA GLY A 615 -7.65 -11.82 11.31
C GLY A 615 -8.43 -10.58 11.75
N ARG A 616 -9.41 -10.20 10.92
CA ARG A 616 -10.14 -8.95 11.05
C ARG A 616 -11.18 -9.01 12.18
N THR A 617 -11.21 -7.98 13.00
CA THR A 617 -12.22 -7.79 14.05
C THR A 617 -12.43 -6.30 14.33
N THR A 618 -13.24 -5.96 15.33
CA THR A 618 -13.47 -4.58 15.77
C THR A 618 -13.03 -4.39 17.21
N LEU A 619 -12.55 -3.18 17.51
CA LEU A 619 -12.20 -2.73 18.85
C LEU A 619 -13.07 -1.52 19.20
N GLN A 620 -13.64 -1.49 20.40
CA GLN A 620 -14.30 -0.31 20.94
C GLN A 620 -14.00 -0.15 22.43
N THR A 621 -13.87 1.08 22.90
CA THR A 621 -13.47 1.39 24.28
C THR A 621 -14.37 2.44 24.91
N TRP A 622 -14.40 2.49 26.24
CA TRP A 622 -15.15 3.50 27.00
C TRP A 622 -14.43 3.88 28.29
N PHE A 623 -14.48 5.16 28.63
CA PHE A 623 -14.35 5.64 30.00
C PHE A 623 -15.74 5.94 30.54
N ASP A 624 -16.09 5.38 31.69
CA ASP A 624 -17.35 5.62 32.39
C ASP A 624 -17.10 6.43 33.67
N ASP A 625 -18.07 7.24 34.07
CA ASP A 625 -18.06 7.96 35.35
C ASP A 625 -18.29 7.01 36.56
N PRO A 626 -18.23 7.50 37.82
CA PRO A 626 -18.47 6.65 38.99
C PRO A 626 -19.84 5.97 39.04
N ASP A 627 -20.84 6.52 38.35
CA ASP A 627 -22.20 5.98 38.25
C ASP A 627 -22.35 4.97 37.09
N GLY A 628 -21.26 4.73 36.33
CA GLY A 628 -21.23 3.80 35.22
C GLY A 628 -21.78 4.36 33.90
N LYS A 629 -21.98 5.68 33.80
CA LYS A 629 -22.42 6.34 32.57
C LYS A 629 -21.22 6.63 31.65
N PRO A 630 -21.31 6.35 30.34
CA PRO A 630 -20.22 6.62 29.40
C PRO A 630 -19.89 8.12 29.30
N ILE A 631 -18.59 8.44 29.35
CA ILE A 631 -18.04 9.79 29.13
C ILE A 631 -17.58 9.92 27.67
N SER A 632 -16.64 9.07 27.23
CA SER A 632 -16.02 9.09 25.91
C SER A 632 -15.38 7.72 25.61
N GLY A 633 -15.02 7.47 24.35
CA GLY A 633 -14.04 6.43 24.03
C GLY A 633 -12.63 6.83 24.48
N ALA A 634 -11.69 5.89 24.56
CA ALA A 634 -10.29 6.22 24.76
C ALA A 634 -9.73 6.88 23.50
N TYR A 635 -9.09 8.05 23.61
CA TYR A 635 -8.53 8.71 22.42
C TYR A 635 -7.29 8.00 21.88
N TYR A 636 -6.59 7.27 22.75
CA TYR A 636 -5.40 6.50 22.43
C TYR A 636 -5.53 5.08 23.01
N VAL A 637 -5.12 4.09 22.22
CA VAL A 637 -5.00 2.69 22.66
C VAL A 637 -3.69 2.13 22.15
N SER A 638 -2.75 1.84 23.06
CA SER A 638 -1.56 1.06 22.72
C SER A 638 -1.92 -0.43 22.74
N VAL A 639 -1.61 -1.14 21.65
CA VAL A 639 -1.89 -2.57 21.46
C VAL A 639 -0.55 -3.30 21.28
N GLU A 640 -0.27 -4.21 22.21
CA GLU A 640 0.97 -4.96 22.29
C GLU A 640 0.66 -6.46 22.23
N CYS A 641 1.22 -7.17 21.25
CA CYS A 641 1.28 -8.63 21.30
C CYS A 641 2.35 -9.04 22.32
N LEU A 642 1.93 -9.75 23.38
CA LEU A 642 2.78 -10.21 24.47
C LEU A 642 3.39 -11.57 24.17
N LYS A 643 2.56 -12.48 23.65
CA LYS A 643 2.94 -13.84 23.35
C LYS A 643 2.20 -14.30 22.09
N PRO A 644 2.85 -14.29 20.91
CA PRO A 644 2.25 -14.87 19.72
C PRO A 644 2.13 -16.39 19.89
N VAL A 645 1.06 -16.96 19.34
CA VAL A 645 0.99 -18.40 19.07
C VAL A 645 2.12 -18.75 18.11
N ALA A 646 2.81 -19.86 18.37
CA ALA A 646 3.88 -20.31 17.48
C ALA A 646 3.30 -20.57 16.07
N PRO A 647 4.00 -20.16 15.00
CA PRO A 647 3.52 -20.40 13.66
C PRO A 647 3.40 -21.91 13.40
N MET A 648 2.37 -22.30 12.63
CA MET A 648 2.24 -23.68 12.18
C MET A 648 3.34 -24.04 11.19
N LYS A 649 4.05 -25.13 11.43
CA LYS A 649 5.12 -25.57 10.55
C LYS A 649 4.52 -26.38 9.41
N VAL A 650 4.72 -25.91 8.18
CA VAL A 650 4.08 -26.48 6.99
C VAL A 650 5.14 -26.94 6.00
N ILE A 651 4.96 -28.12 5.45
CA ILE A 651 5.61 -28.54 4.20
C ILE A 651 4.55 -28.51 3.11
N LEU A 652 4.82 -27.82 2.00
CA LEU A 652 3.98 -27.88 0.82
C LEU A 652 4.48 -29.00 -0.10
N ASP A 653 3.60 -29.92 -0.47
CA ASP A 653 3.83 -30.97 -1.46
C ASP A 653 2.94 -30.68 -2.68
N THR A 654 3.51 -30.20 -3.77
CA THR A 654 2.78 -29.59 -4.90
C THR A 654 3.17 -30.24 -6.22
N ASP A 655 2.27 -30.25 -7.20
CA ASP A 655 2.62 -30.77 -8.52
C ASP A 655 3.18 -29.70 -9.47
N MET A 656 3.17 -28.40 -9.07
CA MET A 656 3.67 -27.11 -9.67
C MET A 656 3.60 -26.96 -11.20
N SER A 657 3.96 -28.00 -11.94
CA SER A 657 3.70 -28.21 -13.36
C SER A 657 2.23 -28.43 -13.74
N GLY A 658 1.32 -28.60 -12.79
CA GLY A 658 -0.10 -28.88 -13.03
C GLY A 658 -0.89 -27.67 -13.50
N ASP A 659 -1.36 -26.86 -12.55
CA ASP A 659 -2.23 -25.71 -12.83
C ASP A 659 -1.81 -24.51 -11.98
N CYS A 660 -2.23 -23.28 -12.34
CA CYS A 660 -1.69 -22.07 -11.69
C CYS A 660 -2.17 -21.89 -10.25
N ASP A 661 -3.09 -22.71 -9.76
CA ASP A 661 -3.51 -22.80 -8.36
C ASP A 661 -2.42 -23.36 -7.44
N ASP A 662 -1.47 -24.17 -7.92
CA ASP A 662 -0.26 -24.53 -7.17
C ASP A 662 0.58 -23.30 -6.81
N ALA A 663 0.83 -22.44 -7.80
CA ALA A 663 1.50 -21.15 -7.58
C ALA A 663 0.69 -20.26 -6.63
N GLY A 664 -0.64 -20.31 -6.71
CA GLY A 664 -1.54 -19.63 -5.78
C GLY A 664 -1.48 -20.18 -4.35
N ALA A 665 -1.38 -21.50 -4.17
CA ALA A 665 -1.27 -22.15 -2.88
C ALA A 665 0.03 -21.76 -2.17
N LEU A 666 1.14 -21.77 -2.91
CA LEU A 666 2.43 -21.30 -2.40
C LEU A 666 2.38 -19.80 -2.05
N ALA A 667 1.74 -18.97 -2.88
CA ALA A 667 1.56 -17.54 -2.63
C ALA A 667 0.80 -17.26 -1.33
N ILE A 668 -0.31 -17.97 -1.08
CA ILE A 668 -1.07 -17.76 0.17
C ILE A 668 -0.32 -18.28 1.39
N LEU A 669 0.48 -19.35 1.28
CA LEU A 669 1.34 -19.82 2.37
C LEU A 669 2.42 -18.78 2.70
N HIS A 670 2.99 -18.10 1.71
CA HIS A 670 3.86 -16.96 1.95
C HIS A 670 3.15 -15.80 2.63
N ALA A 671 1.94 -15.45 2.18
CA ALA A 671 1.15 -14.40 2.81
C ALA A 671 0.79 -14.73 4.27
N LEU A 672 0.47 -15.98 4.57
CA LEU A 672 0.24 -16.49 5.92
C LEU A 672 1.54 -16.49 6.75
N ALA A 673 2.68 -16.82 6.14
CA ALA A 673 3.99 -16.74 6.79
C ALA A 673 4.43 -15.30 7.09
N ASP A 674 4.11 -14.34 6.22
CA ASP A 674 4.31 -12.90 6.46
C ASP A 674 3.45 -12.42 7.64
N ARG A 675 2.21 -12.92 7.74
CA ARG A 675 1.36 -12.72 8.92
C ARG A 675 1.92 -13.42 10.15
N GLY A 676 2.74 -14.46 9.98
CA GLY A 676 3.29 -15.30 11.05
C GLY A 676 2.32 -16.33 11.57
N GLU A 677 1.35 -16.72 10.73
CA GLU A 677 0.43 -17.83 10.97
C GLU A 677 1.10 -19.18 10.68
N CYS A 678 2.05 -19.22 9.74
CA CYS A 678 2.83 -20.42 9.43
C CYS A 678 4.33 -20.16 9.20
N GLU A 679 5.11 -21.23 9.27
CA GLU A 679 6.50 -21.32 8.88
C GLU A 679 6.58 -22.37 7.77
N LEU A 680 6.90 -21.93 6.55
CA LEU A 680 7.07 -22.83 5.41
C LEU A 680 8.45 -23.49 5.51
N LEU A 681 8.48 -24.77 5.87
CA LEU A 681 9.70 -25.53 6.13
C LEU A 681 10.37 -26.06 4.86
N ALA A 682 9.57 -26.41 3.86
CA ALA A 682 10.02 -26.90 2.56
C ALA A 682 8.86 -26.82 1.54
N THR A 683 9.23 -26.81 0.26
CA THR A 683 8.30 -27.04 -0.85
C THR A 683 8.84 -28.17 -1.71
N VAL A 684 8.17 -29.32 -1.72
CA VAL A 684 8.56 -30.46 -2.55
C VAL A 684 7.63 -30.60 -3.75
N VAL A 685 8.19 -31.02 -4.88
CA VAL A 685 7.46 -31.21 -6.14
C VAL A 685 7.21 -32.71 -6.32
N ASN A 686 5.94 -33.13 -6.37
CA ASN A 686 5.50 -34.55 -6.46
C ASN A 686 5.17 -35.02 -7.87
N ARG A 687 5.59 -34.28 -8.89
CA ARG A 687 5.34 -34.63 -10.27
C ARG A 687 6.47 -34.17 -11.15
N ALA A 688 7.06 -35.09 -11.89
CA ALA A 688 8.07 -34.75 -12.87
C ALA A 688 7.48 -33.91 -14.01
N ASP A 689 8.14 -32.80 -14.34
CA ASP A 689 7.79 -31.87 -15.41
C ASP A 689 8.59 -32.18 -16.68
N LEU A 690 7.92 -32.28 -17.83
CA LEU A 690 8.59 -32.49 -19.12
C LEU A 690 9.56 -31.35 -19.48
N THR A 691 9.36 -30.18 -18.89
CA THR A 691 10.13 -28.97 -19.17
C THR A 691 11.26 -28.72 -18.16
N ASN A 692 11.37 -29.57 -17.12
CA ASN A 692 12.42 -29.50 -16.12
C ASN A 692 12.46 -28.12 -15.42
N ALA A 693 11.29 -27.58 -15.08
CA ALA A 693 11.13 -26.18 -14.68
C ALA A 693 10.37 -25.97 -13.36
N SER A 694 9.83 -27.02 -12.74
CA SER A 694 8.97 -26.90 -11.56
C SER A 694 9.73 -26.48 -10.30
N ALA A 695 10.96 -26.96 -10.09
CA ALA A 695 11.83 -26.56 -8.99
C ALA A 695 12.21 -25.08 -9.10
N ALA A 696 12.68 -24.65 -10.27
CA ALA A 696 12.98 -23.25 -10.54
C ALA A 696 11.76 -22.33 -10.42
N ALA A 697 10.58 -22.76 -10.92
CA ALA A 697 9.35 -21.99 -10.79
C ALA A 697 8.92 -21.84 -9.32
N THR A 698 9.05 -22.91 -8.54
CA THR A 698 8.81 -22.89 -7.09
C THR A 698 9.76 -21.91 -6.41
N ASP A 699 11.05 -21.96 -6.75
CA ASP A 699 12.07 -21.08 -6.17
C ASP A 699 11.91 -19.62 -6.58
N ALA A 700 11.45 -19.36 -7.81
CA ALA A 700 11.11 -18.01 -8.27
C ALA A 700 10.02 -17.38 -7.41
N ILE A 701 9.00 -18.15 -7.03
CA ILE A 701 7.94 -17.70 -6.10
C ILE A 701 8.53 -17.49 -4.70
N ASN A 702 9.29 -18.44 -4.17
CA ASN A 702 9.96 -18.32 -2.87
C ASN A 702 10.84 -17.06 -2.79
N THR A 703 11.62 -16.80 -3.84
CA THR A 703 12.51 -15.66 -3.97
C THR A 703 11.75 -14.34 -4.02
N TYR A 704 10.66 -14.28 -4.80
CA TYR A 704 9.79 -13.09 -4.84
C TYR A 704 9.20 -12.75 -3.47
N TYR A 705 8.85 -13.75 -2.65
CA TYR A 705 8.37 -13.55 -1.27
C TYR A 705 9.51 -13.42 -0.23
N GLY A 706 10.75 -13.16 -0.67
CA GLY A 706 11.89 -12.90 0.20
C GLY A 706 12.38 -14.12 0.99
N ARG A 707 12.12 -15.34 0.49
CA ARG A 707 12.47 -16.61 1.14
C ARG A 707 13.20 -17.59 0.20
N PRO A 708 14.28 -17.18 -0.49
CA PRO A 708 15.01 -18.02 -1.46
C PRO A 708 15.73 -19.23 -0.86
N ARG A 709 15.65 -19.44 0.46
CA ARG A 709 16.34 -20.53 1.17
C ARG A 709 15.42 -21.63 1.64
N ILE A 710 14.13 -21.58 1.27
CA ILE A 710 13.22 -22.68 1.56
C ILE A 710 13.73 -23.91 0.79
N PRO A 711 13.99 -25.03 1.46
CA PRO A 711 14.37 -26.27 0.81
C PRO A 711 13.37 -26.69 -0.27
N ILE A 712 13.88 -27.02 -1.45
CA ILE A 712 13.10 -27.59 -2.54
C ILE A 712 13.63 -28.99 -2.85
N GLY A 713 12.72 -29.94 -2.98
CA GLY A 713 13.00 -31.32 -3.40
C GLY A 713 12.10 -31.71 -4.55
N THR A 714 12.56 -32.59 -5.42
CA THR A 714 11.81 -33.05 -6.59
C THR A 714 11.71 -34.55 -6.61
N ASP A 715 10.56 -35.04 -7.06
CA ASP A 715 10.31 -36.44 -7.29
C ASP A 715 11.24 -36.99 -8.39
N LYS A 716 12.10 -37.95 -8.03
CA LYS A 716 13.04 -38.61 -8.97
C LYS A 716 12.52 -39.94 -9.48
N ILE A 717 11.44 -40.47 -8.93
CA ILE A 717 10.95 -41.84 -9.18
C ILE A 717 9.57 -41.85 -9.83
N GLY A 718 8.76 -40.81 -9.59
CA GLY A 718 7.35 -40.68 -9.93
C GLY A 718 6.98 -41.06 -11.36
N PRO A 719 5.68 -41.29 -11.63
CA PRO A 719 5.22 -41.95 -12.85
C PRO A 719 5.50 -41.08 -14.07
N THR A 720 6.65 -41.33 -14.70
CA THR A 720 7.13 -40.67 -15.93
C THR A 720 6.12 -40.74 -17.09
N ALA A 721 5.22 -41.71 -17.07
CA ALA A 721 4.15 -41.86 -18.07
C ALA A 721 3.04 -40.79 -17.97
N LEU A 722 2.97 -40.00 -16.90
CA LEU A 722 1.90 -39.03 -16.61
C LEU A 722 2.43 -37.59 -16.43
N GLN A 723 3.65 -37.33 -16.90
CA GLN A 723 4.24 -35.99 -16.94
C GLN A 723 3.40 -35.03 -17.79
N ARG A 724 3.34 -33.77 -17.38
CA ARG A 724 2.71 -32.68 -18.14
C ARG A 724 3.72 -31.56 -18.34
N SER A 725 3.53 -30.79 -19.40
CA SER A 725 4.21 -29.50 -19.56
C SER A 725 3.42 -28.42 -18.83
N SER A 726 4.09 -27.61 -18.02
CA SER A 726 3.46 -26.44 -17.41
C SER A 726 3.24 -25.32 -18.43
N PRO A 727 2.07 -24.68 -18.46
CA PRO A 727 1.87 -23.49 -19.28
C PRO A 727 2.62 -22.27 -18.74
N PHE A 728 3.16 -22.32 -17.52
CA PHE A 728 3.81 -21.16 -16.89
C PHE A 728 5.20 -21.44 -16.30
N ALA A 729 5.50 -22.66 -15.83
CA ALA A 729 6.73 -22.93 -15.05
C ALA A 729 8.01 -22.56 -15.81
N VAL A 730 8.06 -22.83 -17.12
CA VAL A 730 9.18 -22.41 -17.99
C VAL A 730 9.41 -20.90 -17.95
N THR A 731 8.34 -20.12 -18.09
CA THR A 731 8.43 -18.65 -18.02
C THR A 731 8.86 -18.18 -16.63
N LEU A 732 8.40 -18.83 -15.57
CA LEU A 732 8.83 -18.50 -14.21
C LEU A 732 10.33 -18.80 -14.01
N ARG A 733 10.82 -19.94 -14.50
CA ARG A 733 12.26 -20.29 -14.49
C ARG A 733 13.10 -19.27 -15.27
N ASP A 734 12.64 -18.89 -16.46
CA ASP A 734 13.46 -18.13 -17.40
C ASP A 734 13.42 -16.62 -17.12
N ASP A 735 12.29 -16.08 -16.64
CA ASP A 735 12.09 -14.63 -16.48
C ASP A 735 12.25 -14.12 -15.04
N PHE A 736 12.33 -15.00 -14.03
CA PHE A 736 12.38 -14.62 -12.61
C PHE A 736 13.60 -15.23 -11.90
N ALA A 737 14.13 -14.50 -10.92
CA ALA A 737 15.30 -14.93 -10.16
C ALA A 737 15.01 -16.23 -9.38
N ASN A 738 15.87 -17.23 -9.58
CA ASN A 738 15.87 -18.52 -8.89
C ASN A 738 17.31 -19.05 -8.83
N ASP A 739 17.64 -19.74 -7.74
CA ASP A 739 18.96 -20.32 -7.45
C ASP A 739 18.96 -21.85 -7.52
N VAL A 740 17.80 -22.50 -7.44
CA VAL A 740 17.69 -23.98 -7.47
C VAL A 740 17.94 -24.58 -8.85
N GLY A 741 17.57 -23.86 -9.91
CA GLY A 741 17.72 -24.36 -11.28
C GLY A 741 16.73 -25.47 -11.64
N PRO A 742 17.04 -26.29 -12.66
CA PRO A 742 16.11 -27.30 -13.19
C PRO A 742 15.83 -28.46 -12.21
N ASP A 743 14.75 -29.20 -12.46
CA ASP A 743 14.26 -30.25 -11.55
C ASP A 743 15.27 -31.36 -11.32
N ASP A 744 16.03 -31.75 -12.34
CA ASP A 744 17.07 -32.78 -12.23
C ASP A 744 18.26 -32.39 -11.34
N GLU A 745 18.55 -31.09 -11.23
CA GLU A 745 19.59 -30.53 -10.33
C GLU A 745 19.10 -30.36 -8.89
N ALA A 746 17.79 -30.23 -8.67
CA ALA A 746 17.22 -30.15 -7.32
C ALA A 746 17.43 -31.47 -6.53
N PRO A 747 17.57 -31.42 -5.19
CA PRO A 747 17.61 -32.62 -4.36
C PRO A 747 16.40 -33.54 -4.54
N ASP A 748 16.56 -34.81 -4.17
CA ASP A 748 15.45 -35.75 -4.09
C ASP A 748 14.43 -35.33 -3.02
N ALA A 749 13.13 -35.45 -3.31
CA ALA A 749 12.06 -35.07 -2.39
C ALA A 749 12.10 -35.86 -1.07
N LEU A 750 12.42 -37.15 -1.10
CA LEU A 750 12.53 -37.99 0.10
C LEU A 750 13.66 -37.50 1.01
N ASP A 751 14.82 -37.17 0.44
CA ASP A 751 15.97 -36.63 1.19
C ASP A 751 15.60 -35.31 1.88
N VAL A 752 14.86 -34.44 1.19
CA VAL A 752 14.37 -33.17 1.76
C VAL A 752 13.39 -33.42 2.89
N TYR A 753 12.42 -34.33 2.71
CA TYR A 753 11.49 -34.70 3.76
C TYR A 753 12.20 -35.22 5.01
N MET A 754 13.10 -36.20 4.84
CA MET A 754 13.81 -36.83 5.95
C MET A 754 14.60 -35.81 6.76
N ARG A 755 15.34 -34.93 6.07
CA ARG A 755 16.10 -33.86 6.72
C ARG A 755 15.18 -32.90 7.47
N VAL A 756 14.16 -32.36 6.78
CA VAL A 756 13.30 -31.31 7.32
C VAL A 756 12.48 -31.82 8.49
N LEU A 757 11.86 -33.00 8.37
CA LEU A 757 11.09 -33.63 9.45
C LEU A 757 11.99 -34.05 10.62
N GLY A 758 13.19 -34.60 10.34
CA GLY A 758 14.15 -35.00 11.36
C GLY A 758 14.56 -33.87 12.29
N ASP A 759 14.63 -32.64 11.77
CA ASP A 759 14.98 -31.43 12.53
C ASP A 759 13.81 -30.84 13.34
N GLN A 760 12.58 -31.36 13.19
CA GLN A 760 11.42 -30.83 13.90
C GLN A 760 11.12 -31.54 15.22
N PRO A 761 10.47 -30.86 16.18
CA PRO A 761 9.84 -31.50 17.32
C PRO A 761 8.78 -32.53 16.89
N ASP A 762 8.51 -33.50 17.76
CA ASP A 762 7.47 -34.48 17.53
C ASP A 762 6.09 -33.80 17.44
N HIS A 763 5.21 -34.34 16.59
CA HIS A 763 3.86 -33.85 16.33
C HIS A 763 3.78 -32.33 16.12
N SER A 764 4.65 -31.79 15.25
CA SER A 764 4.72 -30.34 15.03
C SER A 764 4.60 -29.89 13.58
N VAL A 765 4.56 -30.82 12.63
CA VAL A 765 4.53 -30.52 11.19
C VAL A 765 3.20 -30.89 10.57
N THR A 766 2.60 -29.97 9.83
CA THR A 766 1.52 -30.27 8.89
C THR A 766 2.09 -30.40 7.48
N ILE A 767 1.79 -31.50 6.80
CA ILE A 767 2.07 -31.63 5.36
C ILE A 767 0.81 -31.24 4.60
N CYS A 768 0.92 -30.27 3.70
CA CYS A 768 -0.15 -29.89 2.79
C CYS A 768 0.18 -30.42 1.40
N SER A 769 -0.53 -31.46 0.95
CA SER A 769 -0.36 -32.05 -0.36
C SER A 769 -1.46 -31.58 -1.31
N VAL A 770 -1.07 -30.87 -2.36
CA VAL A 770 -1.94 -30.33 -3.39
C VAL A 770 -1.69 -30.94 -4.77
N GLY A 771 -0.84 -31.97 -4.83
CA GLY A 771 -0.48 -32.67 -6.07
C GLY A 771 -0.63 -34.19 -5.98
N ALA A 772 0.17 -34.90 -6.77
CA ALA A 772 0.20 -36.36 -6.79
C ALA A 772 0.79 -36.95 -5.49
N PHE A 773 0.56 -38.25 -5.27
CA PHE A 773 0.86 -38.91 -4.00
C PHE A 773 2.21 -39.67 -3.99
N SER A 774 3.04 -39.54 -5.03
CA SER A 774 4.31 -40.29 -5.16
C SER A 774 5.24 -40.03 -3.99
N ASN A 775 5.58 -38.77 -3.74
CA ASN A 775 6.45 -38.34 -2.64
C ASN A 775 5.94 -38.85 -1.28
N LEU A 776 4.64 -38.71 -1.02
CA LEU A 776 4.02 -39.19 0.22
C LEU A 776 4.09 -40.72 0.36
N ALA A 777 3.83 -41.46 -0.71
CA ALA A 777 3.89 -42.92 -0.69
C ALA A 777 5.33 -43.40 -0.46
N GLU A 778 6.33 -42.73 -1.04
CA GLU A 778 7.74 -43.05 -0.81
C GLU A 778 8.17 -42.76 0.61
N LEU A 779 7.84 -41.57 1.13
CA LEU A 779 8.10 -41.20 2.52
C LEU A 779 7.45 -42.21 3.48
N CYS A 780 6.19 -42.59 3.23
CA CYS A 780 5.47 -43.54 4.06
C CYS A 780 6.06 -44.97 4.00
N ARG A 781 6.64 -45.38 2.87
CA ARG A 781 7.32 -46.68 2.74
C ARG A 781 8.69 -46.69 3.40
N ALA A 782 9.46 -45.63 3.20
CA ALA A 782 10.84 -45.55 3.65
C ALA A 782 10.92 -45.25 5.16
N GLU A 783 10.12 -44.31 5.66
CA GLU A 783 10.26 -43.74 7.00
C GLU A 783 8.91 -43.56 7.75
N PRO A 784 8.09 -44.63 7.89
CA PRO A 784 6.78 -44.54 8.55
C PRO A 784 6.85 -44.11 10.02
N GLU A 785 7.94 -44.45 10.72
CA GLU A 785 8.15 -44.02 12.12
C GLU A 785 8.49 -42.54 12.21
N LEU A 786 9.24 -41.99 11.27
CA LEU A 786 9.52 -40.55 11.21
C LEU A 786 8.23 -39.77 10.96
N VAL A 787 7.40 -40.22 10.02
CA VAL A 787 6.09 -39.62 9.75
C VAL A 787 5.24 -39.63 11.01
N ARG A 788 5.08 -40.79 11.66
CA ARG A 788 4.30 -40.92 12.90
C ARG A 788 4.80 -40.01 14.01
N ALA A 789 6.12 -39.88 14.15
CA ALA A 789 6.72 -39.07 15.20
C ALA A 789 6.57 -37.57 14.93
N LYS A 790 6.75 -37.11 13.69
CA LYS A 790 6.93 -35.69 13.37
C LYS A 790 5.67 -35.01 12.83
N VAL A 791 4.90 -35.73 12.02
CA VAL A 791 3.73 -35.19 11.33
C VAL A 791 2.54 -35.19 12.28
N GLU A 792 2.01 -34.01 12.55
CA GLU A 792 0.77 -33.83 13.29
C GLU A 792 -0.42 -34.28 12.43
N ARG A 793 -0.46 -33.84 11.17
CA ARG A 793 -1.52 -34.17 10.20
C ARG A 793 -1.05 -34.00 8.76
N LEU A 794 -1.68 -34.76 7.88
CA LEU A 794 -1.60 -34.60 6.44
C LEU A 794 -2.91 -33.98 5.92
N VAL A 795 -2.84 -32.87 5.21
CA VAL A 795 -3.98 -32.23 4.53
C VAL A 795 -3.84 -32.43 3.03
N VAL A 796 -4.85 -32.98 2.38
CA VAL A 796 -4.78 -33.44 1.00
C VAL A 796 -5.86 -32.77 0.16
N MET A 797 -5.47 -32.05 -0.89
CA MET A 797 -6.39 -31.71 -1.97
C MET A 797 -6.53 -32.93 -2.88
N GLY A 798 -7.69 -33.59 -2.83
CA GLY A 798 -7.93 -34.77 -3.65
C GLY A 798 -9.26 -35.46 -3.38
N GLY A 799 -9.76 -36.16 -4.38
CA GLY A 799 -11.03 -36.89 -4.33
C GLY A 799 -12.27 -36.02 -4.37
N ALA A 800 -13.41 -36.67 -4.12
CA ALA A 800 -14.71 -36.04 -3.91
C ALA A 800 -15.49 -36.79 -2.84
N PHE A 801 -16.17 -36.07 -1.94
CA PHE A 801 -16.80 -36.68 -0.77
C PHE A 801 -18.31 -36.38 -0.69
N PRO A 802 -19.12 -37.35 -0.21
CA PRO A 802 -18.73 -38.64 0.35
C PRO A 802 -18.34 -39.71 -0.69
N GLU A 803 -18.61 -39.50 -1.98
CA GLU A 803 -18.25 -40.44 -3.05
C GLU A 803 -18.03 -39.70 -4.36
N SER A 804 -16.98 -40.09 -5.09
CA SER A 804 -16.66 -39.54 -6.41
C SER A 804 -17.32 -40.33 -7.54
N THR A 805 -17.79 -39.63 -8.58
CA THR A 805 -18.34 -40.24 -9.80
C THR A 805 -17.29 -40.46 -10.89
N ARG A 806 -16.11 -39.84 -10.74
CA ARG A 806 -14.95 -39.93 -11.61
C ARG A 806 -13.70 -39.69 -10.77
N PRO A 807 -12.54 -40.25 -11.15
CA PRO A 807 -11.30 -40.00 -10.43
C PRO A 807 -10.95 -38.51 -10.51
N GLU A 808 -10.61 -37.94 -9.36
CA GLU A 808 -10.06 -36.59 -9.24
C GLU A 808 -8.60 -36.59 -9.78
N THR A 809 -8.12 -35.45 -10.29
CA THR A 809 -6.84 -35.34 -11.01
C THR A 809 -5.64 -35.77 -10.18
N ASN A 810 -5.54 -35.35 -8.93
CA ASN A 810 -4.42 -35.69 -8.05
C ASN A 810 -4.42 -37.20 -7.73
N ILE A 811 -5.60 -37.78 -7.52
CA ILE A 811 -5.76 -39.24 -7.36
C ILE A 811 -5.40 -39.99 -8.64
N ALA A 812 -5.90 -39.53 -9.79
CA ALA A 812 -5.70 -40.17 -11.09
C ALA A 812 -4.23 -40.14 -11.55
N THR A 813 -3.46 -39.14 -11.12
CA THR A 813 -2.07 -38.94 -11.53
C THR A 813 -1.14 -40.03 -11.01
N HIS A 814 -1.41 -40.62 -9.85
CA HIS A 814 -0.74 -41.85 -9.41
C HIS A 814 -1.64 -42.66 -8.48
N ARG A 815 -2.54 -43.45 -9.08
CA ARG A 815 -3.59 -44.18 -8.34
C ARG A 815 -3.04 -45.14 -7.31
N GLU A 816 -1.99 -45.90 -7.65
CA GLU A 816 -1.39 -46.86 -6.73
C GLU A 816 -0.75 -46.18 -5.51
N ALA A 817 -0.13 -45.00 -5.70
CA ALA A 817 0.40 -44.21 -4.60
C ALA A 817 -0.72 -43.60 -3.75
N ALA A 818 -1.77 -43.07 -4.37
CA ALA A 818 -2.92 -42.51 -3.66
C ALA A 818 -3.65 -43.57 -2.82
N GLN A 819 -3.86 -44.76 -3.38
CA GLN A 819 -4.40 -45.91 -2.66
C GLN A 819 -3.48 -46.32 -1.50
N PHE A 820 -2.17 -46.43 -1.76
CA PHE A 820 -1.21 -46.79 -0.73
C PHE A 820 -1.22 -45.80 0.44
N VAL A 821 -1.19 -44.49 0.17
CA VAL A 821 -1.24 -43.46 1.22
C VAL A 821 -2.55 -43.51 1.98
N ALA A 822 -3.69 -43.64 1.30
CA ALA A 822 -4.99 -43.75 1.95
C ALA A 822 -5.10 -44.97 2.87
N ASP A 823 -4.45 -46.09 2.52
CA ASP A 823 -4.51 -47.32 3.30
C ASP A 823 -3.44 -47.41 4.42
N HIS A 824 -2.29 -46.75 4.26
CA HIS A 824 -1.10 -47.02 5.10
C HIS A 824 -0.49 -45.79 5.80
N TRP A 825 -0.99 -44.57 5.56
CA TRP A 825 -0.46 -43.39 6.25
C TRP A 825 -0.58 -43.55 7.78
N PRO A 826 0.50 -43.34 8.55
CA PRO A 826 0.55 -43.75 9.96
C PRO A 826 -0.13 -42.77 10.94
N GLY A 827 -0.88 -41.78 10.44
CA GLY A 827 -1.49 -40.71 11.25
C GLY A 827 -2.73 -40.09 10.59
N GLU A 828 -3.10 -38.88 11.04
CA GLU A 828 -4.30 -38.18 10.55
C GLU A 828 -4.18 -37.78 9.07
N ILE A 829 -5.23 -38.06 8.27
CA ILE A 829 -5.42 -37.48 6.94
C ILE A 829 -6.72 -36.65 6.89
N VAL A 830 -6.59 -35.38 6.56
CA VAL A 830 -7.74 -34.50 6.27
C VAL A 830 -7.88 -34.35 4.76
N TRP A 831 -8.98 -34.86 4.22
CA TRP A 831 -9.30 -34.82 2.80
C TRP A 831 -10.09 -33.58 2.44
N HIS A 832 -9.54 -32.79 1.54
CA HIS A 832 -10.13 -31.58 1.00
C HIS A 832 -10.57 -31.86 -0.45
N GLY A 833 -11.83 -32.31 -0.60
CA GLY A 833 -12.39 -32.70 -1.89
C GLY A 833 -12.48 -31.56 -2.91
N PHE A 834 -12.51 -31.90 -4.19
CA PHE A 834 -12.54 -30.92 -5.29
C PHE A 834 -13.74 -29.95 -5.17
N GLU A 835 -14.87 -30.43 -4.66
CA GLU A 835 -16.11 -29.68 -4.50
C GLU A 835 -15.96 -28.47 -3.59
N VAL A 836 -15.02 -28.51 -2.65
CA VAL A 836 -14.78 -27.45 -1.68
C VAL A 836 -14.15 -26.22 -2.37
N GLY A 837 -13.13 -26.43 -3.20
CA GLY A 837 -12.50 -25.36 -3.98
C GLY A 837 -13.30 -24.92 -5.21
N HIS A 838 -14.16 -25.81 -5.74
CA HIS A 838 -14.89 -25.57 -6.99
C HIS A 838 -15.76 -24.30 -6.96
N ALA A 839 -16.35 -24.00 -5.80
CA ALA A 839 -17.25 -22.85 -5.62
C ALA A 839 -16.53 -21.50 -5.40
N LEU A 840 -15.20 -21.51 -5.27
CA LEU A 840 -14.40 -20.37 -4.84
C LEU A 840 -13.62 -19.78 -6.01
N ILE A 841 -14.17 -18.76 -6.68
CA ILE A 841 -13.49 -18.14 -7.83
C ILE A 841 -12.56 -17.02 -7.35
N VAL A 842 -11.25 -17.18 -7.59
CA VAL A 842 -10.18 -16.27 -7.15
C VAL A 842 -9.14 -16.02 -8.25
N GLY A 843 -8.29 -15.01 -8.07
CA GLY A 843 -7.14 -14.69 -8.94
C GLY A 843 -7.31 -13.46 -9.83
N LYS A 844 -8.51 -12.90 -9.92
CA LYS A 844 -8.77 -11.70 -10.74
C LYS A 844 -8.04 -10.47 -10.19
N GLY A 845 -7.93 -10.35 -8.88
CA GLY A 845 -7.26 -9.26 -8.18
C GLY A 845 -5.74 -9.26 -8.34
N LEU A 846 -5.13 -10.35 -8.83
CA LEU A 846 -3.69 -10.36 -9.15
C LEU A 846 -3.33 -9.29 -10.19
N LYS A 847 -4.28 -8.79 -10.99
CA LYS A 847 -4.12 -7.62 -11.86
C LYS A 847 -3.70 -6.34 -11.12
N LEU A 848 -4.00 -6.25 -9.83
CA LEU A 848 -3.63 -5.12 -8.98
C LEU A 848 -2.18 -5.24 -8.44
N THR A 849 -1.54 -6.40 -8.62
CA THR A 849 -0.18 -6.65 -8.16
C THR A 849 0.85 -6.33 -9.25
N SER A 850 2.13 -6.18 -8.85
CA SER A 850 3.24 -5.91 -9.78
C SER A 850 3.31 -6.96 -10.89
N ASN A 851 3.64 -6.56 -12.11
CA ASN A 851 3.89 -7.51 -13.21
C ASN A 851 5.16 -8.36 -12.98
N ARG A 852 5.99 -7.98 -12.00
CA ARG A 852 7.11 -8.78 -11.49
C ARG A 852 6.69 -9.81 -10.44
N ASN A 853 5.39 -9.98 -10.21
CA ASN A 853 4.87 -11.06 -9.40
C ASN A 853 4.80 -12.37 -10.22
N PRO A 854 5.60 -13.41 -9.90
CA PRO A 854 5.57 -14.68 -10.64
C PRO A 854 4.21 -15.38 -10.56
N VAL A 855 3.45 -15.17 -9.48
CA VAL A 855 2.10 -15.73 -9.29
C VAL A 855 1.10 -15.04 -10.23
N ARG A 856 1.18 -13.71 -10.39
CA ARG A 856 0.40 -12.98 -11.41
C ARG A 856 0.70 -13.54 -12.80
N LYS A 857 1.98 -13.75 -13.12
CA LYS A 857 2.41 -14.30 -14.41
C LYS A 857 1.85 -15.69 -14.67
N ALA A 858 1.82 -16.57 -13.66
CA ALA A 858 1.22 -17.89 -13.78
C ALA A 858 -0.28 -17.83 -14.18
N TYR A 859 -1.04 -16.89 -13.61
CA TYR A 859 -2.46 -16.67 -13.94
C TYR A 859 -2.65 -16.00 -15.31
N GLU A 860 -1.72 -15.18 -15.77
CA GLU A 860 -1.73 -14.58 -17.12
C GLU A 860 -1.53 -15.62 -18.23
N LEU A 861 -0.76 -16.67 -17.95
CA LEU A 861 -0.40 -17.70 -18.93
C LEU A 861 -1.35 -18.91 -18.95
N ARG A 862 -2.29 -18.99 -18.00
CA ARG A 862 -3.18 -20.15 -17.84
C ARG A 862 -4.56 -19.93 -18.48
N PRO A 863 -4.94 -20.67 -19.54
CA PRO A 863 -6.30 -20.59 -20.10
C PRO A 863 -7.31 -21.38 -19.26
N TYR A 864 -8.38 -20.74 -18.78
CA TYR A 864 -9.46 -21.38 -18.04
C TYR A 864 -10.82 -20.96 -18.62
N ALA A 865 -11.71 -21.92 -18.89
CA ALA A 865 -13.07 -21.70 -19.41
C ALA A 865 -13.15 -20.69 -20.58
N GLY A 866 -12.22 -20.79 -21.55
CA GLY A 866 -12.20 -19.96 -22.77
C GLY A 866 -11.61 -18.56 -22.63
N ARG A 867 -11.05 -18.19 -21.48
CA ARG A 867 -10.29 -16.93 -21.24
C ARG A 867 -9.03 -17.21 -20.43
N MET A 868 -8.18 -16.22 -20.18
CA MET A 868 -7.07 -16.39 -19.23
C MET A 868 -7.59 -16.35 -17.80
N ALA A 869 -6.98 -17.14 -16.90
CA ALA A 869 -7.36 -17.21 -15.50
C ALA A 869 -7.31 -15.83 -14.83
N ILE A 870 -6.34 -14.99 -15.20
CA ILE A 870 -6.23 -13.61 -14.71
C ILE A 870 -7.47 -12.75 -15.01
N ASP A 871 -8.24 -13.03 -16.08
CA ASP A 871 -9.35 -12.18 -16.52
C ASP A 871 -10.64 -12.39 -15.72
N GLN A 872 -10.90 -13.64 -15.32
CA GLN A 872 -12.16 -14.05 -14.69
C GLN A 872 -11.98 -14.77 -13.37
N GLY A 873 -10.74 -15.02 -12.95
CA GLY A 873 -10.41 -15.92 -11.87
C GLY A 873 -10.62 -17.39 -12.26
N LYS A 874 -10.29 -18.29 -11.34
CA LYS A 874 -10.55 -19.73 -11.43
C LYS A 874 -10.88 -20.32 -10.05
N PRO A 875 -11.42 -21.54 -9.97
CA PRO A 875 -11.62 -22.22 -8.70
C PRO A 875 -10.35 -22.34 -7.84
N ALA A 876 -10.51 -22.27 -6.52
CA ALA A 876 -9.44 -22.22 -5.53
C ALA A 876 -9.20 -23.60 -4.90
N TYR A 877 -8.89 -24.63 -5.71
CA TYR A 877 -8.73 -26.01 -5.22
C TYR A 877 -7.61 -26.12 -4.18
N ASP A 878 -6.38 -25.81 -4.58
CA ASP A 878 -5.19 -25.95 -3.74
C ASP A 878 -5.10 -24.87 -2.68
N LEU A 879 -5.55 -23.66 -3.02
CA LEU A 879 -5.56 -22.51 -2.11
C LEU A 879 -6.47 -22.77 -0.90
N ALA A 880 -7.62 -23.42 -1.09
CA ALA A 880 -8.51 -23.76 0.02
C ALA A 880 -7.87 -24.82 0.94
N ALA A 881 -7.22 -25.84 0.38
CA ALA A 881 -6.50 -26.85 1.15
C ALA A 881 -5.32 -26.26 1.92
N ALA A 882 -4.52 -25.38 1.30
CA ALA A 882 -3.41 -24.70 1.95
C ALA A 882 -3.85 -23.72 3.06
N LEU A 883 -4.97 -23.01 2.87
CA LEU A 883 -5.57 -22.19 3.94
C LEU A 883 -6.02 -23.06 5.11
N PHE A 884 -6.69 -24.18 4.84
CA PHE A 884 -7.12 -25.13 5.87
C PHE A 884 -5.93 -25.77 6.58
N ALA A 885 -4.84 -26.08 5.88
CA ALA A 885 -3.64 -26.65 6.48
C ALA A 885 -3.00 -25.74 7.55
N VAL A 886 -3.13 -24.42 7.40
CA VAL A 886 -2.61 -23.45 8.37
C VAL A 886 -3.63 -23.12 9.47
N ARG A 887 -4.90 -22.92 9.11
CA ARG A 887 -5.92 -22.39 10.04
C ARG A 887 -6.85 -23.44 10.64
N GLY A 888 -6.88 -24.63 10.07
CA GLY A 888 -7.81 -25.69 10.44
C GLY A 888 -9.27 -25.31 10.18
N ALA A 889 -10.17 -25.94 10.94
CA ALA A 889 -11.61 -25.75 10.81
C ALA A 889 -12.07 -24.43 11.48
N GLU A 890 -12.25 -23.40 10.68
CA GLU A 890 -13.04 -22.20 10.98
C GLU A 890 -14.55 -22.48 10.78
N PRO A 891 -15.39 -22.50 11.84
CA PRO A 891 -16.79 -22.94 11.77
C PRO A 891 -17.69 -22.12 10.83
N GLU A 892 -17.26 -20.90 10.47
CA GLU A 892 -17.95 -20.06 9.50
C GLU A 892 -17.74 -20.48 8.03
N PHE A 893 -16.70 -21.27 7.74
CA PHE A 893 -16.31 -21.68 6.38
C PHE A 893 -16.29 -23.20 6.20
N TRP A 894 -15.98 -23.96 7.26
CA TRP A 894 -15.76 -25.39 7.17
C TRP A 894 -16.50 -26.18 8.24
N LYS A 895 -16.91 -27.39 7.87
CA LYS A 895 -17.28 -28.46 8.78
C LYS A 895 -16.43 -29.68 8.45
N THR A 896 -15.76 -30.23 9.45
CA THR A 896 -15.02 -31.48 9.32
C THR A 896 -15.93 -32.67 9.63
N ILE A 897 -15.90 -33.70 8.78
CA ILE A 897 -16.56 -35.00 9.03
C ILE A 897 -15.48 -36.00 9.42
N GLU A 898 -15.47 -36.37 10.70
CA GLU A 898 -14.46 -37.23 11.33
C GLU A 898 -14.97 -38.68 11.47
N GLY A 899 -14.09 -39.59 11.92
CA GLY A 899 -14.45 -40.97 12.23
C GLY A 899 -14.70 -41.79 10.98
N GLY A 900 -13.73 -41.82 10.07
CA GLY A 900 -13.78 -42.66 8.89
C GLY A 900 -12.43 -42.88 8.23
N ARG A 901 -12.49 -43.53 7.08
CA ARG A 901 -11.38 -43.73 6.15
C ARG A 901 -11.83 -43.49 4.71
N VAL A 902 -10.89 -43.14 3.86
CA VAL A 902 -11.15 -42.95 2.42
C VAL A 902 -10.63 -44.18 1.70
N GLN A 903 -11.51 -44.82 0.94
CA GLN A 903 -11.13 -45.86 0.01
C GLN A 903 -10.86 -45.24 -1.36
N VAL A 904 -9.72 -45.57 -1.96
CA VAL A 904 -9.42 -45.31 -3.37
C VAL A 904 -9.50 -46.65 -4.10
N ASP A 905 -10.34 -46.76 -5.12
CA ASP A 905 -10.47 -47.99 -5.91
C ASP A 905 -9.48 -48.06 -7.10
N ASP A 906 -9.46 -49.19 -7.80
CA ASP A 906 -8.58 -49.42 -8.96
C ASP A 906 -8.85 -48.42 -10.12
N ALA A 907 -10.03 -47.79 -10.16
CA ALA A 907 -10.37 -46.75 -11.11
C ALA A 907 -9.91 -45.35 -10.66
N GLY A 908 -9.47 -45.20 -9.41
CA GLY A 908 -9.10 -43.94 -8.78
C GLY A 908 -10.30 -43.16 -8.23
N GLN A 909 -11.46 -43.80 -8.08
CA GLN A 909 -12.62 -43.18 -7.43
C GLN A 909 -12.46 -43.25 -5.91
N THR A 910 -12.80 -42.16 -5.23
CA THR A 910 -12.78 -42.05 -3.77
C THR A 910 -14.16 -42.32 -3.18
N ARG A 911 -14.21 -43.07 -2.07
CA ARG A 911 -15.42 -43.27 -1.26
C ARG A 911 -15.10 -43.12 0.23
N TRP A 912 -15.93 -42.37 0.94
CA TRP A 912 -15.90 -42.27 2.39
C TRP A 912 -16.52 -43.50 3.04
N LEU A 913 -15.79 -44.13 3.96
CA LEU A 913 -16.25 -45.24 4.78
C LEU A 913 -16.24 -44.80 6.25
N SER A 914 -17.40 -44.82 6.91
CA SER A 914 -17.47 -44.56 8.35
C SER A 914 -16.71 -45.63 9.13
N ASP A 915 -15.84 -45.20 10.04
CA ASP A 915 -14.93 -46.02 10.82
C ASP A 915 -14.56 -45.27 12.10
N GLN A 916 -15.11 -45.67 13.24
CA GLN A 916 -14.96 -44.91 14.50
C GLN A 916 -13.51 -44.81 14.97
N ASP A 917 -12.66 -45.77 14.58
CA ASP A 917 -11.23 -45.79 14.87
C ASP A 917 -10.40 -45.22 13.70
N GLY A 918 -11.05 -44.82 12.61
CA GLY A 918 -10.44 -44.28 11.42
C GLY A 918 -9.85 -42.89 11.66
N GLN A 919 -8.61 -42.69 11.19
CA GLN A 919 -7.87 -41.44 11.35
C GLN A 919 -8.07 -40.46 10.18
N HIS A 920 -9.04 -40.69 9.30
CA HIS A 920 -9.34 -39.75 8.23
C HIS A 920 -10.49 -38.83 8.64
N SER A 921 -10.49 -37.65 8.02
CA SER A 921 -11.63 -36.76 7.97
C SER A 921 -11.78 -36.17 6.59
N TYR A 922 -12.96 -35.63 6.25
CA TYR A 922 -13.09 -34.80 5.04
C TYR A 922 -13.80 -33.48 5.34
N VAL A 923 -13.44 -32.45 4.56
CA VAL A 923 -13.93 -31.08 4.74
C VAL A 923 -15.18 -30.85 3.90
N GLN A 924 -16.18 -30.23 4.51
CA GLN A 924 -17.36 -29.69 3.83
C GLN A 924 -17.37 -28.18 3.97
N HIS A 925 -17.52 -27.47 2.85
CA HIS A 925 -17.74 -26.03 2.86
C HIS A 925 -19.09 -25.69 3.51
N VAL A 926 -19.11 -24.71 4.41
CA VAL A 926 -20.32 -24.12 5.01
C VAL A 926 -20.32 -22.60 4.81
N GLY A 927 -21.50 -22.00 4.81
CA GLY A 927 -21.64 -20.55 4.62
C GLY A 927 -21.62 -20.11 3.15
N ALA A 928 -21.31 -18.84 2.92
CA ALA A 928 -21.34 -18.23 1.58
C ALA A 928 -19.96 -18.30 0.91
N PRO A 929 -19.81 -18.98 -0.25
CA PRO A 929 -18.51 -19.13 -0.94
C PRO A 929 -17.79 -17.81 -1.22
N SER A 930 -18.55 -16.74 -1.48
CA SER A 930 -17.99 -15.41 -1.73
C SER A 930 -17.21 -14.82 -0.56
N ARG A 931 -17.53 -15.19 0.69
CA ARG A 931 -16.79 -14.70 1.87
C ARG A 931 -15.41 -15.34 1.95
N LEU A 932 -15.35 -16.66 1.78
CA LEU A 932 -14.11 -17.41 1.80
C LEU A 932 -13.23 -17.05 0.58
N ALA A 933 -13.84 -16.93 -0.61
CA ALA A 933 -13.14 -16.46 -1.80
C ALA A 933 -12.49 -15.08 -1.58
N ALA A 934 -13.17 -14.15 -0.88
CA ALA A 934 -12.60 -12.86 -0.54
C ALA A 934 -11.40 -12.95 0.44
N VAL A 935 -11.43 -13.90 1.39
CA VAL A 935 -10.28 -14.17 2.27
C VAL A 935 -9.09 -14.67 1.47
N ILE A 936 -9.29 -15.69 0.62
CA ILE A 936 -8.26 -16.26 -0.25
C ILE A 936 -7.72 -15.20 -1.22
N GLU A 937 -8.59 -14.44 -1.88
CA GLU A 937 -8.20 -13.34 -2.77
C GLU A 937 -7.31 -12.33 -2.04
N SER A 938 -7.66 -11.95 -0.81
CA SER A 938 -6.87 -10.99 -0.02
C SER A 938 -5.48 -11.49 0.36
N LEU A 939 -5.31 -12.80 0.50
CA LEU A 939 -4.01 -13.44 0.72
C LEU A 939 -3.22 -13.53 -0.59
N LEU A 940 -3.90 -13.90 -1.68
CA LEU A 940 -3.30 -14.10 -3.00
C LEU A 940 -2.73 -12.80 -3.57
N VAL A 941 -3.38 -11.65 -3.32
CA VAL A 941 -2.90 -10.33 -3.77
C VAL A 941 -2.01 -9.61 -2.75
N ALA A 942 -1.66 -10.27 -1.63
CA ALA A 942 -0.82 -9.67 -0.60
C ALA A 942 0.60 -9.44 -1.13
N ARG A 943 1.13 -8.24 -0.85
CA ARG A 943 2.53 -7.91 -1.14
C ARG A 943 3.46 -8.62 -0.14
N PRO A 944 4.66 -9.06 -0.57
CA PRO A 944 5.68 -9.56 0.33
C PRO A 944 6.01 -8.55 1.44
N ALA A 945 6.11 -8.99 2.69
CA ALA A 945 6.48 -8.14 3.82
C ALA A 945 7.96 -7.68 3.80
N LYS A 946 8.80 -8.35 3.01
CA LYS A 946 10.21 -8.03 2.79
C LYS A 946 10.46 -7.96 1.29
N MET A 947 10.77 -6.76 0.79
CA MET A 947 11.43 -6.57 -0.51
C MET A 947 12.80 -5.95 -0.27
#